data_AF-A0A260BFL6-F1
#
_entry.id   AF-A0A260BFL6-F1
#
_cell.length_a   1.000
_cell.length_b   1.000
_cell.length_c   1.000
_cell.angle_alpha   90.00
_cell.angle_beta   90.00
_cell.angle_gamma   90.00
#
_symmetry.space_group_name_H-M   'P 1'
#
loop_
_entity.id
_entity.type
_entity.pdbx_description
1 polymer ?
#
loop_
_entity_poly.entity_id
_entity_poly.type
_entity_poly.pdbx_seq_one_letter_code
_entity_poly.pdbx_strand_id
1 'polypeptide(L)'
;MVSDVIDCSTVFAHDVEQVCGMLSAVELYPRYFPGLGYCLLSESANRYTCGVGGVEHALEVVVNRRNRPIITVEHVESGGFIRFTLSARSPSETKIDVTIFRAGLAGTYSPQPEHNRAVVDWVMGGLNRLAESLSGATTSIVSNAGDSRSLQLAVLKTMIGTGVVRAARPDRAYRQLNSLAKWGFTLGGGFAAAAAKSPDEIAVIDDRGTRTFAEIHLRSHRIAAGFAASGIRPGSTVGVLARNHTAMIECVVACGMLGVEVVLLNTGLAARQIETISSRHQLQALFVDDEFDKMVRYLPNDVLRVSLSAHTVVAGRRTLEHFVAAPSATFDRPQRPGSVVVLTSGTSGSPKGALRPTPRGFGTVAAMLSRMPLRMNERMLIAAPMFHSWGLAALQISTPLRATVVLQDRFDPEECLRAIQTHRCTSLIAVPIMLQRILDLPESVRSRYDTSSLKVVACSGSALTGSTVSRFMDAFGDVLYNFYGSTEVSWATIATPQDLRAAPTTAGRPPLGTTIAVLDADGAVVPTGTLGRIFVGNDMLFDGYTNAEPPSTASARGAALMDTGDLGYIDCNGRLFVCGRDDEMIISGGENVFPGPVEDAIANLPQVGEVAVVGVPDNEYGQRLAAFVVGRGAAGLDADMVRAYIRNRLSRFSVPRDITFLEELPRTATGKVIKRMLVEPPTAAGM
;
A
#
# COMPACT_ATOMS: atom_id res chain seq x y z
N MET A 1 1.79 -42.49 2.27
CA MET A 1 1.55 -42.69 0.82
C MET A 1 0.18 -42.21 0.48
N VAL A 2 0.06 -41.51 -0.65
CA VAL A 2 -1.22 -41.03 -1.16
C VAL A 2 -1.79 -42.07 -2.11
N SER A 3 -3.03 -42.49 -1.87
CA SER A 3 -3.76 -43.44 -2.73
C SER A 3 -4.24 -42.74 -4.00
N ASP A 4 -4.43 -43.52 -5.06
CA ASP A 4 -4.99 -43.01 -6.33
C ASP A 4 -6.44 -42.52 -6.19
N VAL A 5 -7.19 -43.05 -5.22
CA VAL A 5 -8.57 -42.65 -4.93
C VAL A 5 -8.70 -42.37 -3.43
N ILE A 6 -9.33 -41.24 -3.09
CA ILE A 6 -9.69 -40.86 -1.72
C ILE A 6 -11.16 -40.45 -1.72
N ASP A 7 -11.96 -41.06 -0.87
CA ASP A 7 -13.36 -40.69 -0.66
C ASP A 7 -13.56 -40.12 0.75
N CYS A 8 -14.37 -39.08 0.85
CA CYS A 8 -14.81 -38.53 2.13
C CYS A 8 -16.19 -37.87 1.99
N SER A 9 -16.88 -37.60 3.11
CA SER A 9 -18.21 -36.99 3.07
C SER A 9 -18.46 -36.03 4.21
N THR A 10 -19.27 -35.00 3.97
CA THR A 10 -19.69 -34.02 4.99
C THR A 10 -21.16 -33.62 4.78
N VAL A 11 -21.76 -32.96 5.77
CA VAL A 11 -23.16 -32.48 5.72
C VAL A 11 -23.17 -30.99 6.01
N PHE A 12 -23.81 -30.23 5.12
CA PHE A 12 -23.99 -28.79 5.21
C PHE A 12 -25.42 -28.49 5.66
N ALA A 13 -25.58 -27.50 6.54
CA ALA A 13 -26.90 -26.99 6.96
C ALA A 13 -27.42 -25.91 5.99
N HIS A 14 -27.35 -26.21 4.69
CA HIS A 14 -27.79 -25.35 3.58
C HIS A 14 -28.47 -26.19 2.51
N ASP A 15 -29.35 -25.57 1.73
CA ASP A 15 -30.03 -26.26 0.64
C ASP A 15 -29.08 -26.63 -0.51
N VAL A 16 -29.50 -27.58 -1.34
CA VAL A 16 -28.64 -28.13 -2.41
C VAL A 16 -28.28 -27.07 -3.44
N GLU A 17 -29.16 -26.09 -3.70
CA GLU A 17 -28.95 -25.05 -4.71
C GLU A 17 -27.87 -24.06 -4.25
N GLN A 18 -27.94 -23.61 -3.00
CA GLN A 18 -26.92 -22.76 -2.38
C GLN A 18 -25.54 -23.43 -2.41
N VAL A 19 -25.46 -24.69 -1.97
CA VAL A 19 -24.21 -25.46 -1.95
C VAL A 19 -23.67 -25.69 -3.36
N CYS A 20 -24.55 -26.04 -4.31
CA CYS A 20 -24.16 -26.24 -5.70
C CYS A 20 -23.66 -24.94 -6.35
N GLY A 21 -24.31 -23.80 -6.08
CA GLY A 21 -23.90 -22.50 -6.58
C GLY A 21 -22.49 -22.14 -6.13
N MET A 22 -22.21 -22.29 -4.83
CA MET A 22 -20.92 -21.95 -4.26
C MET A 22 -19.79 -22.88 -4.73
N LEU A 23 -20.05 -24.19 -4.83
CA LEU A 23 -19.07 -25.14 -5.37
C LEU A 23 -18.83 -24.98 -6.87
N SER A 24 -19.77 -24.42 -7.62
CA SER A 24 -19.57 -24.16 -9.05
C SER A 24 -18.72 -22.90 -9.30
N ALA A 25 -18.61 -22.00 -8.33
CA ALA A 25 -17.86 -20.74 -8.43
C ALA A 25 -16.36 -20.95 -8.12
N VAL A 26 -15.65 -21.62 -9.04
CA VAL A 26 -14.23 -21.99 -8.86
C VAL A 26 -13.32 -20.78 -8.72
N GLU A 27 -13.69 -19.63 -9.29
CA GLU A 27 -13.01 -18.35 -9.09
C GLU A 27 -12.94 -17.90 -7.62
N LEU A 28 -13.84 -18.40 -6.76
CA LEU A 28 -13.85 -18.11 -5.32
C LEU A 28 -13.00 -19.09 -4.50
N TYR A 29 -12.57 -20.21 -5.07
CA TYR A 29 -11.83 -21.23 -4.33
C TYR A 29 -10.55 -20.70 -3.64
N PRO A 30 -9.75 -19.78 -4.23
CA PRO A 30 -8.61 -19.17 -3.53
C PRO A 30 -8.96 -18.53 -2.18
N ARG A 31 -10.20 -18.08 -2.00
CA ARG A 31 -10.67 -17.49 -0.74
C ARG A 31 -10.85 -18.53 0.36
N TYR A 32 -11.07 -19.79 0.02
CA TYR A 32 -11.48 -20.84 0.96
C TYR A 32 -10.51 -22.02 1.03
N PHE A 33 -9.70 -22.27 -0.01
CA PHE A 33 -8.79 -23.41 -0.09
C PHE A 33 -7.32 -22.93 -0.08
N PRO A 34 -6.55 -23.23 0.98
CA PRO A 34 -5.15 -22.82 1.12
C PRO A 34 -4.27 -23.32 -0.02
N GLY A 35 -3.29 -22.53 -0.43
CA GLY A 35 -2.36 -22.88 -1.50
C GLY A 35 -2.80 -22.46 -2.90
N LEU A 36 -4.09 -22.22 -3.11
CA LEU A 36 -4.60 -21.58 -4.33
C LEU A 36 -4.37 -20.08 -4.26
N GLY A 37 -3.66 -19.53 -5.24
CA GLY A 37 -3.36 -18.10 -5.32
C GLY A 37 -4.44 -17.30 -6.04
N TYR A 38 -4.90 -17.80 -7.18
CA TYR A 38 -5.97 -17.23 -7.98
C TYR A 38 -6.58 -18.32 -8.85
N CYS A 39 -7.79 -18.06 -9.35
CA CYS A 39 -8.45 -18.89 -10.36
C CYS A 39 -9.18 -17.97 -11.34
N LEU A 40 -8.79 -18.02 -12.60
CA LEU A 40 -9.31 -17.16 -13.66
C LEU A 40 -9.97 -18.01 -14.73
N LEU A 41 -11.16 -17.62 -15.16
CA LEU A 41 -11.84 -18.27 -16.27
C LEU A 41 -11.02 -18.04 -17.57
N SER A 42 -10.87 -19.11 -18.35
CA SER A 42 -10.17 -19.12 -19.63
C SER A 42 -11.16 -18.91 -20.79
N GLU A 43 -10.69 -18.98 -22.03
CA GLU A 43 -11.50 -18.65 -23.23
C GLU A 43 -12.78 -19.49 -23.40
N SER A 44 -12.82 -20.69 -22.81
CA SER A 44 -14.00 -21.57 -22.80
C SER A 44 -14.74 -21.51 -21.45
N ALA A 45 -16.08 -21.48 -21.49
CA ALA A 45 -16.98 -21.24 -20.34
C ALA A 45 -16.82 -22.14 -19.10
N ASN A 46 -16.01 -23.20 -19.18
CA ASN A 46 -15.78 -24.19 -18.11
C ASN A 46 -14.31 -24.42 -17.80
N ARG A 47 -13.36 -23.71 -18.44
CA ARG A 47 -11.93 -23.92 -18.24
C ARG A 47 -11.35 -22.80 -17.41
N TYR A 48 -10.51 -23.13 -16.44
CA TYR A 48 -9.89 -22.16 -15.54
C TYR A 48 -8.37 -22.32 -15.56
N THR A 49 -7.65 -21.20 -15.42
CA THR A 49 -6.23 -21.17 -15.07
C THR A 49 -6.13 -20.81 -13.60
N CYS A 50 -5.52 -21.68 -12.79
CA CYS A 50 -5.28 -21.40 -11.37
C CYS A 50 -3.80 -21.43 -11.03
N GLY A 51 -3.36 -20.42 -10.28
CA GLY A 51 -2.00 -20.37 -9.76
C GLY A 51 -1.88 -21.15 -8.45
N VAL A 52 -0.97 -22.12 -8.38
CA VAL A 52 -0.66 -22.91 -7.19
C VAL A 52 0.84 -22.87 -6.94
N GLY A 53 1.27 -22.25 -5.84
CA GLY A 53 2.70 -22.15 -5.51
C GLY A 53 3.56 -21.48 -6.59
N GLY A 54 2.98 -20.57 -7.38
CA GLY A 54 3.67 -19.88 -8.48
C GLY A 54 3.67 -20.64 -9.81
N VAL A 55 3.04 -21.81 -9.88
CA VAL A 55 2.86 -22.58 -11.13
C VAL A 55 1.41 -22.45 -11.60
N GLU A 56 1.21 -22.26 -12.89
CA GLU A 56 -0.12 -22.22 -13.50
C GLU A 56 -0.62 -23.62 -13.85
N HIS A 57 -1.86 -23.90 -13.49
CA HIS A 57 -2.54 -25.16 -13.76
C HIS A 57 -3.82 -24.91 -14.53
N ALA A 58 -4.04 -25.68 -15.60
CA ALA A 58 -5.27 -25.65 -16.39
C ALA A 58 -6.29 -26.66 -15.86
N LEU A 59 -7.54 -26.20 -15.71
CA LEU A 59 -8.61 -26.94 -15.07
C LEU A 59 -9.88 -26.91 -15.88
N GLU A 60 -10.69 -27.95 -15.78
CA GLU A 60 -12.00 -28.01 -16.40
C GLU A 60 -13.08 -28.32 -15.35
N VAL A 61 -14.18 -27.58 -15.40
CA VAL A 61 -15.28 -27.68 -14.44
C VAL A 61 -16.52 -28.19 -15.15
N VAL A 62 -16.98 -29.37 -14.75
CA VAL A 62 -18.20 -29.98 -15.28
C VAL A 62 -19.26 -29.97 -14.20
N VAL A 63 -20.32 -29.19 -14.42
CA VAL A 63 -21.48 -29.09 -13.52
C VAL A 63 -22.68 -29.79 -14.14
N ASN A 64 -23.12 -30.89 -13.54
CA ASN A 64 -24.37 -31.55 -13.87
C ASN A 64 -25.39 -31.29 -12.77
N ARG A 65 -26.46 -30.54 -13.07
CA ARG A 65 -27.51 -30.19 -12.10
C ARG A 65 -28.72 -31.14 -12.13
N ARG A 66 -28.74 -32.17 -12.99
CA ARG A 66 -29.89 -33.07 -13.13
C ARG A 66 -29.89 -34.15 -12.05
N ASN A 67 -31.05 -34.36 -11.41
CA ASN A 67 -31.32 -35.33 -10.34
C ASN A 67 -30.46 -35.18 -9.09
N ARG A 68 -29.17 -35.54 -9.18
CA ARG A 68 -28.18 -35.49 -8.10
C ARG A 68 -27.05 -34.58 -8.57
N PRO A 69 -26.98 -33.33 -8.10
CA PRO A 69 -25.99 -32.39 -8.61
C PRO A 69 -24.56 -32.91 -8.41
N ILE A 70 -23.77 -32.88 -9.49
CA ILE A 70 -22.38 -33.30 -9.50
C ILE A 70 -21.54 -32.15 -10.05
N ILE A 71 -20.52 -31.75 -9.28
CA ILE A 71 -19.48 -30.82 -9.73
C ILE A 71 -18.19 -31.62 -9.83
N THR A 72 -17.56 -31.66 -10.99
CA THR A 72 -16.22 -32.24 -11.17
C THR A 72 -15.25 -31.13 -11.57
N VAL A 73 -14.19 -30.97 -10.79
CA VAL A 73 -13.07 -30.08 -11.08
C VAL A 73 -11.88 -30.95 -11.48
N GLU A 74 -11.55 -30.94 -12.76
CA GLU A 74 -10.55 -31.81 -13.39
C GLU A 74 -9.29 -31.01 -13.74
N HIS A 75 -8.12 -31.57 -13.46
CA HIS A 75 -6.83 -31.03 -13.89
C HIS A 75 -6.50 -31.55 -15.29
N VAL A 76 -6.43 -30.64 -16.26
CA VAL A 76 -6.42 -30.97 -17.70
C VAL A 76 -5.21 -31.82 -18.09
N GLU A 77 -4.02 -31.56 -17.52
CA GLU A 77 -2.80 -32.25 -17.93
C GLU A 77 -2.62 -33.62 -17.28
N SER A 78 -3.10 -33.79 -16.04
CA SER A 78 -2.86 -35.01 -15.25
C SER A 78 -4.06 -35.96 -15.28
N GLY A 79 -5.24 -35.48 -15.67
CA GLY A 79 -6.51 -36.20 -15.60
C GLY A 79 -6.97 -36.53 -14.18
N GLY A 80 -6.33 -35.93 -13.16
CA GLY A 80 -6.79 -36.00 -11.77
C GLY A 80 -8.01 -35.11 -11.56
N PHE A 81 -8.90 -35.46 -10.63
CA PHE A 81 -10.11 -34.66 -10.38
C PHE A 81 -10.55 -34.67 -8.92
N ILE A 82 -11.32 -33.64 -8.56
CA ILE A 82 -12.15 -33.61 -7.34
C ILE A 82 -13.60 -33.57 -7.79
N ARG A 83 -14.39 -34.54 -7.34
CA ARG A 83 -15.82 -34.65 -7.63
C ARG A 83 -16.62 -34.45 -6.35
N PHE A 84 -17.52 -33.48 -6.38
CA PHE A 84 -18.52 -33.24 -5.34
C PHE A 84 -19.88 -33.78 -5.81
N THR A 85 -20.46 -34.70 -5.07
CA THR A 85 -21.78 -35.26 -5.35
C THR A 85 -22.75 -34.85 -4.24
N LEU A 86 -23.76 -34.05 -4.59
CA LEU A 86 -24.69 -33.44 -3.64
C LEU A 86 -25.98 -34.25 -3.54
N SER A 87 -26.49 -34.44 -2.32
CA SER A 87 -27.80 -35.05 -2.06
C SER A 87 -28.50 -34.38 -0.90
N ALA A 88 -29.76 -33.99 -1.08
CA ALA A 88 -30.57 -33.43 -0.01
C ALA A 88 -30.82 -34.49 1.08
N ARG A 89 -30.53 -34.16 2.34
CA ARG A 89 -30.99 -34.91 3.52
C ARG A 89 -32.30 -34.36 4.05
N SER A 90 -32.48 -33.04 3.93
CA SER A 90 -33.71 -32.29 4.25
C SER A 90 -33.78 -31.03 3.35
N PRO A 91 -34.87 -30.24 3.40
CA PRO A 91 -34.95 -28.98 2.64
C PRO A 91 -33.82 -27.98 2.93
N SER A 92 -33.16 -28.08 4.09
CA SER A 92 -32.09 -27.18 4.52
C SER A 92 -30.79 -27.93 4.88
N GLU A 93 -30.65 -29.19 4.47
CA GLU A 93 -29.44 -29.96 4.72
C GLU A 93 -29.00 -30.73 3.48
N THR A 94 -27.72 -30.59 3.13
CA THR A 94 -27.10 -31.23 1.96
C THR A 94 -25.95 -32.10 2.38
N LYS A 95 -25.98 -33.40 2.03
CA LYS A 95 -24.81 -34.27 2.10
C LYS A 95 -23.95 -34.08 0.86
N ILE A 96 -22.65 -33.90 1.07
CA ILE A 96 -21.62 -33.79 0.04
C ILE A 96 -20.73 -35.02 0.13
N ASP A 97 -20.77 -35.87 -0.88
CA ASP A 97 -19.79 -36.95 -1.07
C ASP A 97 -18.67 -36.42 -1.99
N VAL A 98 -17.43 -36.51 -1.52
CA VAL A 98 -16.24 -36.06 -2.25
C VAL A 98 -15.41 -37.25 -2.68
N THR A 99 -15.12 -37.35 -3.97
CA THR A 99 -14.18 -38.31 -4.54
C THR A 99 -13.00 -37.57 -5.16
N ILE A 100 -11.79 -37.93 -4.77
CA ILE A 100 -10.55 -37.35 -5.26
C ILE A 100 -9.77 -38.43 -5.98
N PHE A 101 -9.42 -38.20 -7.24
CA PHE A 101 -8.62 -39.11 -8.06
C PHE A 101 -7.25 -38.49 -8.39
N ARG A 102 -6.19 -39.29 -8.25
CA ARG A 102 -4.77 -38.92 -8.45
C ARG A 102 -4.29 -37.76 -7.57
N ALA A 103 -4.67 -37.79 -6.29
CA ALA A 103 -4.33 -36.75 -5.31
C ALA A 103 -2.82 -36.53 -5.05
N GLY A 104 -1.95 -37.44 -5.50
CA GLY A 104 -0.50 -37.42 -5.29
C GLY A 104 0.36 -37.20 -6.54
N LEU A 105 -0.24 -36.92 -7.70
CA LEU A 105 0.50 -36.55 -8.91
C LEU A 105 0.56 -35.02 -9.02
N ALA A 106 1.76 -34.53 -9.34
CA ALA A 106 2.10 -33.11 -9.48
C ALA A 106 0.96 -32.29 -10.11
N GLY A 107 0.43 -31.32 -9.38
CA GLY A 107 -0.51 -30.32 -9.91
C GLY A 107 -1.98 -30.41 -9.46
N THR A 108 -2.37 -31.34 -8.60
CA THR A 108 -3.67 -31.21 -7.91
C THR A 108 -3.64 -30.04 -6.91
N TYR A 109 -4.72 -29.27 -6.85
CA TYR A 109 -5.03 -28.07 -6.04
C TYR A 109 -4.51 -27.95 -4.61
N SER A 110 -3.99 -29.04 -4.04
CA SER A 110 -3.49 -29.13 -2.68
C SER A 110 -1.96 -29.00 -2.66
N PRO A 111 -1.37 -28.21 -1.74
CA PRO A 111 0.08 -28.20 -1.52
C PRO A 111 0.55 -29.63 -1.20
N GLN A 112 1.52 -30.13 -1.97
CA GLN A 112 2.07 -31.51 -1.94
C GLN A 112 1.73 -32.33 -0.67
N PRO A 113 0.66 -33.13 -0.71
CA PRO A 113 0.20 -33.85 0.48
C PRO A 113 1.08 -35.07 0.76
N GLU A 114 1.56 -35.20 1.99
CA GLU A 114 2.43 -36.33 2.39
C GLU A 114 1.65 -37.65 2.56
N HIS A 115 0.33 -37.58 2.81
CA HIS A 115 -0.56 -38.72 3.06
C HIS A 115 -2.05 -38.39 2.80
N ASN A 116 -2.90 -39.41 2.60
CA ASN A 116 -4.35 -39.23 2.32
C ASN A 116 -5.06 -38.29 3.29
N ARG A 117 -4.75 -38.40 4.59
CA ARG A 117 -5.37 -37.54 5.61
C ARG A 117 -5.12 -36.04 5.36
N ALA A 118 -3.95 -35.64 4.85
CA ALA A 118 -3.66 -34.23 4.56
C ALA A 118 -4.56 -33.70 3.43
N VAL A 119 -4.83 -34.55 2.43
CA VAL A 119 -5.75 -34.24 1.33
C VAL A 119 -7.18 -34.07 1.86
N VAL A 120 -7.64 -35.01 2.69
CA VAL A 120 -8.98 -34.95 3.30
C VAL A 120 -9.11 -33.70 4.18
N ASP A 121 -8.13 -33.42 5.03
CA ASP A 121 -8.12 -32.25 5.92
C ASP A 121 -8.14 -30.95 5.11
N TRP A 122 -7.42 -30.90 3.98
CA TRP A 122 -7.41 -29.74 3.07
C TRP A 122 -8.78 -29.50 2.42
N VAL A 123 -9.39 -30.53 1.81
CA VAL A 123 -10.72 -30.38 1.16
C VAL A 123 -11.79 -30.08 2.20
N MET A 124 -11.84 -30.83 3.30
CA MET A 124 -12.83 -30.62 4.35
C MET A 124 -12.67 -29.27 5.03
N GLY A 125 -11.44 -28.80 5.24
CA GLY A 125 -11.18 -27.47 5.76
C GLY A 125 -11.73 -26.37 4.84
N GLY A 126 -11.57 -26.51 3.53
CA GLY A 126 -12.14 -25.55 2.57
C GLY A 126 -13.66 -25.60 2.51
N LEU A 127 -14.24 -26.80 2.48
CA LEU A 127 -15.69 -27.01 2.56
C LEU A 127 -16.28 -26.41 3.84
N ASN A 128 -15.64 -26.58 5.00
CA ASN A 128 -16.10 -25.98 6.25
C ASN A 128 -16.10 -24.45 6.20
N ARG A 129 -15.06 -23.82 5.62
CA ARG A 129 -15.04 -22.35 5.44
C ARG A 129 -16.11 -21.86 4.45
N LEU A 130 -16.42 -22.63 3.41
CA LEU A 130 -17.55 -22.34 2.53
C LEU A 130 -18.88 -22.39 3.31
N ALA A 131 -19.07 -23.41 4.13
CA ALA A 131 -20.26 -23.54 4.98
C ALA A 131 -20.38 -22.39 5.99
N GLU A 132 -19.27 -22.00 6.64
CA GLU A 132 -19.21 -20.82 7.51
C GLU A 132 -19.61 -19.53 6.77
N SER A 133 -19.20 -19.40 5.50
CA SER A 133 -19.56 -18.28 4.64
C SER A 133 -21.06 -18.21 4.36
N LEU A 134 -21.70 -19.35 4.05
CA LEU A 134 -23.14 -19.41 3.85
C LEU A 134 -23.92 -19.15 5.14
N SER A 135 -23.37 -19.56 6.28
CA SER A 135 -23.99 -19.38 7.60
C SER A 135 -23.78 -17.98 8.21
N GLY A 136 -23.05 -17.06 7.55
CA GLY A 136 -22.81 -15.72 8.08
C GLY A 136 -21.88 -15.70 9.31
N ALA A 137 -20.94 -16.64 9.42
CA ALA A 137 -19.99 -16.68 10.54
C ALA A 137 -19.12 -15.41 10.64
N THR A 138 -18.83 -14.95 11.86
CA THR A 138 -18.04 -13.72 12.11
C THR A 138 -16.53 -13.98 12.13
N THR A 139 -15.98 -14.37 10.98
CA THR A 139 -14.60 -14.90 10.87
C THR A 139 -13.60 -13.98 10.16
N SER A 140 -14.01 -12.95 9.43
CA SER A 140 -13.11 -11.99 8.76
C SER A 140 -12.48 -10.98 9.72
N ILE A 141 -11.72 -11.47 10.69
CA ILE A 141 -10.89 -10.66 11.56
C ILE A 141 -9.52 -11.33 11.75
N VAL A 142 -8.46 -10.62 11.37
CA VAL A 142 -7.07 -11.08 11.51
C VAL A 142 -6.35 -10.09 12.40
N SER A 143 -5.80 -10.59 13.51
CA SER A 143 -5.05 -9.77 14.46
C SER A 143 -3.66 -10.34 14.66
N ASN A 144 -2.68 -9.45 14.56
CA ASN A 144 -1.29 -9.70 14.97
C ASN A 144 -0.95 -8.82 16.20
N ALA A 145 -1.95 -8.53 17.04
CA ALA A 145 -1.77 -7.72 18.24
C ALA A 145 -1.36 -8.55 19.48
N GLY A 146 -1.61 -9.87 19.49
CA GLY A 146 -1.26 -10.76 20.60
C GLY A 146 -1.82 -10.32 21.97
N ASP A 147 -1.44 -11.01 23.04
CA ASP A 147 -1.53 -10.43 24.39
C ASP A 147 -0.36 -9.48 24.65
N SER A 148 -0.48 -8.60 25.66
CA SER A 148 0.53 -7.54 25.90
C SER A 148 1.96 -8.09 26.09
N ARG A 149 2.11 -9.28 26.71
CA ARG A 149 3.43 -9.90 26.96
C ARG A 149 4.03 -10.50 25.69
N SER A 150 3.26 -11.24 24.90
CA SER A 150 3.71 -11.80 23.62
C SER A 150 4.07 -10.68 22.63
N LEU A 151 3.31 -9.60 22.62
CA LEU A 151 3.60 -8.41 21.83
C LEU A 151 4.94 -7.78 22.23
N GLN A 152 5.19 -7.58 23.52
CA GLN A 152 6.47 -7.05 24.02
C GLN A 152 7.67 -7.95 23.64
N LEU A 153 7.51 -9.27 23.75
CA LEU A 153 8.54 -10.24 23.33
C LEU A 153 8.79 -10.21 21.82
N ALA A 154 7.73 -10.12 21.01
CA ALA A 154 7.83 -10.02 19.56
C ALA A 154 8.48 -8.70 19.12
N VAL A 155 8.14 -7.58 19.76
CA VAL A 155 8.82 -6.29 19.59
C VAL A 155 10.30 -6.45 19.89
N LEU A 156 10.67 -6.99 21.06
CA LEU A 156 12.08 -7.18 21.42
C LEU A 156 12.83 -8.06 20.42
N LYS A 157 12.25 -9.19 20.00
CA LYS A 157 12.82 -10.09 18.99
C LYS A 157 13.06 -9.38 17.66
N THR A 158 12.09 -8.57 17.22
CA THR A 158 12.20 -7.78 15.98
C THR A 158 13.31 -6.74 16.09
N MET A 159 13.39 -6.03 17.22
CA MET A 159 14.44 -5.03 17.46
C MET A 159 15.84 -5.65 17.57
N ILE A 160 15.97 -6.87 18.09
CA ILE A 160 17.24 -7.62 18.09
C ILE A 160 17.61 -8.07 16.67
N GLY A 161 16.67 -8.69 15.94
CA GLY A 161 16.92 -9.22 14.59
C GLY A 161 17.28 -8.15 13.55
N THR A 162 16.75 -6.95 13.72
CA THR A 162 17.05 -5.76 12.88
C THR A 162 18.37 -5.07 13.27
N GLY A 163 18.97 -5.51 14.38
CA GLY A 163 20.22 -5.01 14.92
C GLY A 163 20.08 -3.82 15.85
N VAL A 164 18.88 -3.27 16.07
CA VAL A 164 18.64 -2.06 16.89
C VAL A 164 19.23 -2.17 18.28
N VAL A 165 19.20 -3.37 18.84
CA VAL A 165 19.87 -3.73 20.11
C VAL A 165 21.25 -4.35 19.84
N ARG A 166 22.19 -3.59 19.28
CA ARG A 166 23.61 -3.99 19.21
C ARG A 166 24.43 -3.38 20.34
N ALA A 167 25.47 -4.10 20.75
CA ALA A 167 26.42 -3.65 21.77
C ALA A 167 26.92 -2.24 21.45
N ALA A 168 26.74 -1.37 22.42
CA ALA A 168 26.79 0.06 22.31
C ALA A 168 27.72 0.56 23.40
N ARG A 169 28.59 1.52 23.12
CA ARG A 169 29.24 2.24 24.22
C ARG A 169 28.15 2.81 25.15
N PRO A 170 28.18 2.50 26.46
CA PRO A 170 27.11 2.88 27.39
C PRO A 170 26.83 4.38 27.41
N ASP A 171 27.88 5.20 27.28
CA ASP A 171 27.77 6.67 27.23
C ASP A 171 26.98 7.17 26.01
N ARG A 172 27.10 6.52 24.85
CA ARG A 172 26.34 6.87 23.64
C ARG A 172 24.91 6.36 23.69
N ALA A 173 24.66 5.22 24.32
CA ALA A 173 23.30 4.72 24.55
C ALA A 173 22.52 5.63 25.52
N TYR A 174 23.17 6.08 26.59
CA TYR A 174 22.58 7.05 27.53
C TYR A 174 22.24 8.37 26.84
N ARG A 175 23.15 8.93 26.03
CA ARG A 175 22.89 10.17 25.27
C ARG A 175 21.76 10.02 24.24
N GLN A 176 21.64 8.86 23.60
CA GLN A 176 20.53 8.54 22.69
C GLN A 176 19.18 8.54 23.43
N LEU A 177 19.11 7.86 24.58
CA LEU A 177 17.90 7.83 25.41
C LEU A 177 17.55 9.22 25.96
N ASN A 178 18.54 10.00 26.40
CA ASN A 178 18.33 11.37 26.85
C ASN A 178 17.82 12.28 25.72
N SER A 179 18.29 12.08 24.49
CA SER A 179 17.83 12.84 23.31
C SER A 179 16.38 12.51 22.95
N LEU A 180 16.00 11.23 22.99
CA LEU A 180 14.61 10.80 22.82
C LEU A 180 13.72 11.32 23.96
N ALA A 181 14.20 11.31 25.19
CA ALA A 181 13.49 11.89 26.33
C ALA A 181 13.33 13.41 26.19
N LYS A 182 14.28 14.10 25.52
CA LYS A 182 14.26 15.55 25.29
C LYS A 182 13.33 15.96 24.13
N TRP A 183 13.30 15.21 23.04
CA TRP A 183 12.64 15.65 21.80
C TRP A 183 11.49 14.72 21.33
N GLY A 184 11.25 13.62 22.04
CA GLY A 184 10.25 12.61 21.70
C GLY A 184 10.65 11.75 20.48
N PHE A 185 9.74 10.89 20.02
CA PHE A 185 9.89 10.13 18.77
C PHE A 185 9.45 10.95 17.54
N THR A 186 9.81 12.24 17.52
CA THR A 186 9.65 13.10 16.34
C THR A 186 10.86 12.95 15.41
N LEU A 187 10.81 13.52 14.20
CA LEU A 187 12.01 13.64 13.35
C LEU A 187 13.12 14.42 14.08
N GLY A 188 12.77 15.47 14.81
CA GLY A 188 13.68 16.23 15.67
C GLY A 188 14.43 15.33 16.67
N GLY A 189 13.68 14.48 17.39
CA GLY A 189 14.27 13.57 18.35
C GLY A 189 14.98 12.37 17.74
N GLY A 190 14.50 11.85 16.61
CA GLY A 190 15.16 10.79 15.85
C GLY A 190 16.55 11.20 15.39
N PHE A 191 16.68 12.36 14.73
CA PHE A 191 17.97 12.88 14.29
C PHE A 191 18.89 13.27 15.46
N ALA A 192 18.36 13.86 16.54
CA ALA A 192 19.15 14.15 17.74
C ALA A 192 19.69 12.87 18.39
N ALA A 193 18.85 11.83 18.51
CA ALA A 193 19.23 10.54 19.07
C ALA A 193 20.25 9.82 18.18
N ALA A 194 20.08 9.86 16.86
CA ALA A 194 21.04 9.31 15.91
C ALA A 194 22.39 10.05 15.96
N ALA A 195 22.39 11.39 16.01
CA ALA A 195 23.60 12.21 16.14
C ALA A 195 24.35 11.95 17.45
N ALA A 196 23.63 11.79 18.56
CA ALA A 196 24.22 11.41 19.85
C ALA A 196 24.89 10.02 19.81
N LYS A 197 24.35 9.12 18.98
CA LYS A 197 24.77 7.72 18.90
C LYS A 197 25.89 7.48 17.89
N SER A 198 25.74 8.04 16.71
CA SER A 198 26.58 7.81 15.52
C SER A 198 26.79 9.15 14.78
N PRO A 199 27.49 10.12 15.41
CA PRO A 199 27.60 11.48 14.89
C PRO A 199 28.21 11.56 13.49
N ASP A 200 29.23 10.74 13.24
CA ASP A 200 30.05 10.79 12.02
C ASP A 200 29.50 9.89 10.89
N GLU A 201 28.42 9.13 11.15
CA GLU A 201 27.77 8.31 10.11
C GLU A 201 26.96 9.19 9.16
N ILE A 202 26.96 8.84 7.88
CA ILE A 202 26.23 9.56 6.85
C ILE A 202 24.72 9.36 7.05
N ALA A 203 24.01 10.46 7.19
CA ALA A 203 22.57 10.48 7.36
C ALA A 203 21.84 10.66 6.03
N VAL A 204 22.30 11.60 5.18
CA VAL A 204 21.66 11.91 3.89
C VAL A 204 22.69 12.09 2.78
N ILE A 205 22.34 11.59 1.58
CA ILE A 205 23.04 11.82 0.32
C ILE A 205 22.01 12.34 -0.68
N ASP A 206 22.26 13.49 -1.29
CA ASP A 206 21.48 14.05 -2.39
C ASP A 206 22.39 14.84 -3.36
N ASP A 207 21.80 15.52 -4.35
CA ASP A 207 22.54 16.33 -5.32
C ASP A 207 23.30 17.52 -4.70
N ARG A 208 22.96 17.91 -3.46
CA ARG A 208 23.61 18.99 -2.70
C ARG A 208 24.79 18.46 -1.88
N GLY A 209 24.99 17.15 -1.85
CA GLY A 209 26.13 16.47 -1.25
C GLY A 209 25.76 15.49 -0.15
N THR A 210 26.72 15.24 0.75
CA THR A 210 26.56 14.30 1.86
C THR A 210 26.49 15.05 3.19
N ARG A 211 25.59 14.63 4.08
CA ARG A 211 25.52 15.13 5.45
C ARG A 211 25.53 14.00 6.46
N THR A 212 26.32 14.16 7.52
CA THR A 212 26.32 13.26 8.68
C THR A 212 25.15 13.54 9.62
N PHE A 213 24.86 12.61 10.54
CA PHE A 213 23.85 12.84 11.56
C PHE A 213 24.18 14.06 12.45
N ALA A 214 25.45 14.26 12.79
CA ALA A 214 25.88 15.43 13.56
C ALA A 214 25.64 16.74 12.80
N GLU A 215 25.97 16.79 11.51
CA GLU A 215 25.80 17.98 10.68
C GLU A 215 24.33 18.37 10.54
N ILE A 216 23.44 17.42 10.25
CA ILE A 216 21.99 17.67 10.17
C ILE A 216 21.48 18.17 11.53
N HIS A 217 21.84 17.50 12.63
CA HIS A 217 21.38 17.89 13.95
C HIS A 217 21.82 19.32 14.32
N LEU A 218 23.10 19.65 14.14
CA LEU A 218 23.65 20.97 14.44
C LEU A 218 23.01 22.05 13.56
N ARG A 219 22.87 21.78 12.27
CA ARG A 219 22.30 22.73 11.32
C ARG A 219 20.82 22.97 11.55
N SER A 220 20.01 21.92 11.76
CA SER A 220 18.62 22.07 12.17
C SER A 220 18.46 22.79 13.50
N HIS A 221 19.37 22.59 14.45
CA HIS A 221 19.34 23.33 15.71
C HIS A 221 19.56 24.84 15.51
N ARG A 222 20.50 25.22 14.63
CA ARG A 222 20.73 26.62 14.26
C ARG A 222 19.53 27.21 13.52
N ILE A 223 18.94 26.45 12.59
CA ILE A 223 17.72 26.86 11.87
C ILE A 223 16.58 27.10 12.87
N ALA A 224 16.37 26.18 13.83
CA ALA A 224 15.37 26.33 14.89
C ALA A 224 15.62 27.59 15.73
N ALA A 225 16.86 27.86 16.13
CA ALA A 225 17.19 29.09 16.86
C ALA A 225 16.91 30.36 16.03
N GLY A 226 17.24 30.35 14.74
CA GLY A 226 16.94 31.44 13.82
C GLY A 226 15.43 31.65 13.58
N PHE A 227 14.67 30.57 13.48
CA PHE A 227 13.20 30.61 13.39
C PHE A 227 12.60 31.25 14.65
N ALA A 228 13.05 30.84 15.84
CA ALA A 228 12.63 31.43 17.11
C ALA A 228 12.94 32.93 17.19
N ALA A 229 14.16 33.34 16.80
CA ALA A 229 14.57 34.74 16.75
C ALA A 229 13.77 35.57 15.73
N SER A 230 13.21 34.93 14.70
CA SER A 230 12.37 35.57 13.68
C SER A 230 10.87 35.53 14.01
N GLY A 231 10.50 35.04 15.19
CA GLY A 231 9.12 35.02 15.69
C GLY A 231 8.33 33.74 15.41
N ILE A 232 8.91 32.75 14.71
CA ILE A 232 8.31 31.42 14.55
C ILE A 232 8.50 30.65 15.85
N ARG A 233 7.40 30.33 16.54
CA ARG A 233 7.39 29.82 17.92
C ARG A 233 6.31 28.74 18.10
N PRO A 234 6.26 28.01 19.22
CA PRO A 234 5.13 27.14 19.51
C PRO A 234 3.78 27.84 19.27
N GLY A 235 2.87 27.19 18.54
CA GLY A 235 1.60 27.76 18.09
C GLY A 235 1.64 28.46 16.72
N SER A 236 2.82 28.63 16.12
CA SER A 236 2.96 28.97 14.70
C SER A 236 2.66 27.76 13.82
N THR A 237 2.10 28.02 12.64
CA THR A 237 1.93 27.04 11.56
C THR A 237 2.76 27.46 10.36
N VAL A 238 3.56 26.53 9.81
CA VAL A 238 4.40 26.79 8.64
C VAL A 238 4.12 25.79 7.53
N GLY A 239 4.18 26.24 6.28
CA GLY A 239 4.08 25.38 5.10
C GLY A 239 5.45 24.96 4.59
N VAL A 240 5.53 23.78 3.99
CA VAL A 240 6.71 23.33 3.23
C VAL A 240 6.25 22.85 1.86
N LEU A 241 6.76 23.46 0.79
CA LEU A 241 6.52 23.11 -0.61
C LEU A 241 7.86 22.84 -1.30
N ALA A 242 8.31 21.59 -1.25
CA ALA A 242 9.67 21.22 -1.66
C ALA A 242 9.74 19.84 -2.33
N ARG A 243 10.83 19.61 -3.06
CA ARG A 243 11.26 18.29 -3.53
C ARG A 243 11.93 17.50 -2.42
N ASN A 244 12.29 16.26 -2.73
CA ASN A 244 13.01 15.40 -1.81
C ASN A 244 14.49 15.80 -1.73
N HIS A 245 14.85 16.64 -0.77
CA HIS A 245 16.26 16.97 -0.51
C HIS A 245 16.54 17.30 0.96
N THR A 246 17.82 17.40 1.28
CA THR A 246 18.33 17.60 2.66
C THR A 246 17.79 18.86 3.30
N ALA A 247 17.71 19.99 2.59
CA ALA A 247 17.17 21.23 3.18
C ALA A 247 15.68 21.13 3.61
N MET A 248 14.86 20.31 2.92
CA MET A 248 13.50 20.00 3.36
C MET A 248 13.53 19.26 4.72
N ILE A 249 14.40 18.25 4.84
CA ILE A 249 14.59 17.50 6.09
C ILE A 249 15.02 18.46 7.21
N GLU A 250 16.03 19.29 6.96
CA GLU A 250 16.57 20.23 7.94
C GLU A 250 15.50 21.19 8.47
N CYS A 251 14.65 21.71 7.57
CA CYS A 251 13.52 22.58 7.90
C CYS A 251 12.47 21.87 8.77
N VAL A 252 12.00 20.68 8.36
CA VAL A 252 10.99 19.93 9.10
C VAL A 252 11.52 19.50 10.48
N VAL A 253 12.78 19.08 10.56
CA VAL A 253 13.47 18.76 11.82
C VAL A 253 13.55 19.98 12.73
N ALA A 254 13.90 21.15 12.21
CA ALA A 254 13.95 22.40 12.97
C ALA A 254 12.57 22.80 13.54
N CYS A 255 11.52 22.72 12.73
CA CYS A 255 10.15 22.96 13.19
C CYS A 255 9.73 21.97 14.29
N GLY A 256 10.06 20.69 14.13
CA GLY A 256 9.81 19.67 15.15
C GLY A 256 10.53 19.95 16.47
N MET A 257 11.77 20.46 16.42
CA MET A 257 12.52 20.89 17.60
C MET A 257 11.89 22.11 18.29
N LEU A 258 11.25 23.01 17.53
CA LEU A 258 10.57 24.18 18.08
C LEU A 258 9.16 23.93 18.59
N GLY A 259 8.58 22.75 18.36
CA GLY A 259 7.17 22.53 18.69
C GLY A 259 6.20 23.23 17.74
N VAL A 260 6.62 23.48 16.50
CA VAL A 260 5.85 24.19 15.45
C VAL A 260 5.08 23.19 14.61
N GLU A 261 3.87 23.56 14.18
CA GLU A 261 3.09 22.77 13.24
C GLU A 261 3.61 22.96 11.81
N VAL A 262 3.85 21.85 11.12
CA VAL A 262 4.27 21.84 9.71
C VAL A 262 3.17 21.26 8.83
N VAL A 263 2.73 22.03 7.83
CA VAL A 263 1.84 21.56 6.76
C VAL A 263 2.68 21.22 5.53
N LEU A 264 2.71 19.94 5.16
CA LEU A 264 3.43 19.48 3.97
C LEU A 264 2.54 19.67 2.73
N LEU A 265 2.94 20.59 1.86
CA LEU A 265 2.21 20.94 0.64
C LEU A 265 2.62 20.02 -0.51
N ASN A 266 1.62 19.57 -1.28
CA ASN A 266 1.85 18.75 -2.45
C ASN A 266 2.31 19.60 -3.64
N THR A 267 3.41 19.19 -4.27
CA THR A 267 4.04 19.87 -5.42
C THR A 267 3.23 19.85 -6.70
N GLY A 268 2.12 19.10 -6.75
CA GLY A 268 1.15 19.10 -7.85
C GLY A 268 -0.08 19.99 -7.63
N LEU A 269 -0.17 20.74 -6.52
CA LEU A 269 -1.34 21.59 -6.23
C LEU A 269 -1.37 22.84 -7.11
N ALA A 270 -2.55 23.27 -7.53
CA ALA A 270 -2.69 24.55 -8.21
C ALA A 270 -2.44 25.74 -7.25
N ALA A 271 -2.00 26.87 -7.79
CA ALA A 271 -1.66 28.06 -6.99
C ALA A 271 -2.81 28.55 -6.09
N ARG A 272 -4.05 28.51 -6.58
CA ARG A 272 -5.26 28.87 -5.81
C ARG A 272 -5.56 27.89 -4.67
N GLN A 273 -5.23 26.61 -4.84
CA GLN A 273 -5.38 25.63 -3.77
C GLN A 273 -4.35 25.89 -2.67
N ILE A 274 -3.11 26.20 -3.03
CA ILE A 274 -2.06 26.58 -2.08
C ILE A 274 -2.48 27.83 -1.28
N GLU A 275 -3.03 28.85 -1.95
CA GLU A 275 -3.62 30.03 -1.29
C GLU A 275 -4.70 29.66 -0.29
N THR A 276 -5.67 28.83 -0.70
CA THR A 276 -6.77 28.38 0.16
C THR A 276 -6.25 27.62 1.39
N ILE A 277 -5.29 26.71 1.20
CA ILE A 277 -4.67 25.94 2.28
C ILE A 277 -3.91 26.90 3.21
N SER A 278 -3.17 27.85 2.65
CA SER A 278 -2.40 28.82 3.42
C SER A 278 -3.29 29.66 4.34
N SER A 279 -4.40 30.17 3.82
CA SER A 279 -5.37 30.94 4.61
C SER A 279 -6.05 30.07 5.66
N ARG A 280 -6.45 28.85 5.31
CA ARG A 280 -7.15 27.92 6.22
C ARG A 280 -6.27 27.50 7.40
N HIS A 281 -5.01 27.21 7.14
CA HIS A 281 -4.03 26.82 8.16
C HIS A 281 -3.33 28.02 8.80
N GLN A 282 -3.68 29.25 8.40
CA GLN A 282 -3.10 30.49 8.92
C GLN A 282 -1.56 30.47 8.89
N LEU A 283 -0.98 30.06 7.76
CA LEU A 283 0.47 29.91 7.64
C LEU A 283 1.18 31.23 7.90
N GLN A 284 2.10 31.24 8.86
CA GLN A 284 2.95 32.40 9.14
C GLN A 284 4.17 32.46 8.21
N ALA A 285 4.64 31.30 7.78
CA ALA A 285 5.73 31.18 6.83
C ALA A 285 5.51 30.01 5.87
N LEU A 286 6.05 30.14 4.66
CA LEU A 286 6.14 29.09 3.67
C LEU A 286 7.59 28.92 3.22
N PHE A 287 8.14 27.73 3.48
CA PHE A 287 9.42 27.28 2.97
C PHE A 287 9.19 26.60 1.61
N VAL A 288 9.84 27.11 0.57
CA VAL A 288 9.51 26.74 -0.81
C VAL A 288 10.77 26.63 -1.66
N ASP A 289 10.81 25.62 -2.54
CA ASP A 289 11.82 25.58 -3.60
C ASP A 289 11.52 26.64 -4.66
N ASP A 290 12.55 27.30 -5.16
CA ASP A 290 12.38 28.41 -6.09
C ASP A 290 11.68 27.99 -7.41
N GLU A 291 11.75 26.71 -7.80
CA GLU A 291 11.01 26.20 -8.97
C GLU A 291 9.49 26.37 -8.83
N PHE A 292 8.98 26.45 -7.59
CA PHE A 292 7.55 26.58 -7.29
C PHE A 292 7.09 28.02 -7.05
N ASP A 293 7.94 29.03 -7.32
CA ASP A 293 7.61 30.44 -7.08
C ASP A 293 6.28 30.86 -7.72
N LYS A 294 6.03 30.42 -8.96
CA LYS A 294 4.78 30.72 -9.67
C LYS A 294 3.54 30.16 -8.96
N MET A 295 3.69 29.10 -8.18
CA MET A 295 2.59 28.43 -7.47
C MET A 295 2.21 29.17 -6.18
N VAL A 296 3.07 30.05 -5.67
CA VAL A 296 2.85 30.78 -4.41
C VAL A 296 2.54 32.27 -4.62
N ARG A 297 2.32 32.68 -5.88
CA ARG A 297 2.10 34.09 -6.28
C ARG A 297 0.85 34.74 -5.67
N TYR A 298 -0.15 33.94 -5.30
CA TYR A 298 -1.40 34.42 -4.70
C TYR A 298 -1.34 34.47 -3.17
N LEU A 299 -0.22 34.08 -2.55
CA LEU A 299 -0.10 34.17 -1.11
C LEU A 299 -0.07 35.63 -0.64
N PRO A 300 -0.73 35.94 0.48
CA PRO A 300 -0.63 37.24 1.12
C PRO A 300 0.84 37.65 1.39
N ASN A 301 1.10 38.97 1.46
CA ASN A 301 2.45 39.50 1.69
C ASN A 301 2.95 39.33 3.12
N ASP A 302 2.05 39.12 4.08
CA ASP A 302 2.35 38.82 5.48
C ASP A 302 2.76 37.36 5.72
N VAL A 303 2.51 36.45 4.75
CA VAL A 303 3.09 35.10 4.77
C VAL A 303 4.56 35.16 4.36
N LEU A 304 5.47 34.94 5.31
CA LEU A 304 6.91 34.96 5.06
C LEU A 304 7.32 33.83 4.10
N ARG A 305 7.81 34.19 2.92
CA ARG A 305 8.31 33.23 1.92
C ARG A 305 9.82 33.05 2.04
N VAL A 306 10.25 31.82 2.24
CA VAL A 306 11.67 31.45 2.42
C VAL A 306 12.06 30.41 1.39
N SER A 307 13.15 30.66 0.67
CA SER A 307 13.76 29.68 -0.23
C SER A 307 14.48 28.59 0.57
N LEU A 308 14.25 27.33 0.21
CA LEU A 308 15.01 26.20 0.74
C LEU A 308 16.36 25.99 0.04
N SER A 309 16.64 26.75 -1.02
CA SER A 309 17.94 26.76 -1.67
C SER A 309 18.95 27.61 -0.90
N ALA A 310 20.23 27.23 -0.93
CA ALA A 310 21.31 28.01 -0.29
C ALA A 310 21.43 29.41 -0.91
N HIS A 311 21.22 29.50 -2.23
CA HIS A 311 21.12 30.74 -3.00
C HIS A 311 19.77 30.76 -3.70
N THR A 312 19.04 31.87 -3.57
CA THR A 312 17.76 32.03 -4.23
C THR A 312 17.92 32.76 -5.57
N VAL A 313 17.17 32.31 -6.57
CA VAL A 313 17.03 33.01 -7.87
C VAL A 313 15.87 34.00 -7.84
N VAL A 314 15.08 34.03 -6.77
CA VAL A 314 13.95 34.94 -6.60
C VAL A 314 14.40 36.21 -5.88
N ALA A 315 14.30 37.35 -6.57
CA ALA A 315 14.77 38.64 -6.05
C ALA A 315 14.13 38.99 -4.69
N GLY A 316 14.97 39.34 -3.71
CA GLY A 316 14.54 39.79 -2.38
C GLY A 316 14.03 38.68 -1.46
N ARG A 317 14.00 37.41 -1.89
CA ARG A 317 13.59 36.29 -1.05
C ARG A 317 14.69 35.93 -0.04
N ARG A 318 14.31 35.64 1.21
CA ARG A 318 15.24 35.08 2.19
C ARG A 318 15.48 33.60 1.88
N THR A 319 16.67 33.11 2.18
CA THR A 319 17.03 31.69 2.11
C THR A 319 17.08 31.07 3.50
N LEU A 320 17.10 29.74 3.57
CA LEU A 320 17.30 29.01 4.83
C LEU A 320 18.61 29.40 5.54
N GLU A 321 19.65 29.79 4.79
CA GLU A 321 20.94 30.25 5.35
C GLU A 321 20.82 31.49 6.24
N HIS A 322 19.84 32.36 5.98
CA HIS A 322 19.61 33.54 6.81
C HIS A 322 19.24 33.17 8.26
N PHE A 323 18.62 32.01 8.46
CA PHE A 323 18.26 31.49 9.78
C PHE A 323 19.41 30.73 10.42
N VAL A 324 20.27 30.08 9.63
CA VAL A 324 21.49 29.42 10.12
C VAL A 324 22.47 30.45 10.70
N ALA A 325 22.56 31.64 10.10
CA ALA A 325 23.47 32.71 10.49
C ALA A 325 23.01 33.54 11.70
N ALA A 326 21.84 33.25 12.29
CA ALA A 326 21.27 34.07 13.36
C ALA A 326 22.16 34.13 14.63
N PRO A 327 22.17 35.27 15.37
CA PRO A 327 23.13 35.48 16.48
C PRO A 327 22.86 34.63 17.73
N SER A 328 21.59 34.26 17.98
CA SER A 328 21.22 33.42 19.12
C SER A 328 21.26 31.95 18.72
N ALA A 329 22.00 31.15 19.50
CA ALA A 329 22.12 29.71 19.29
C ALA A 329 21.12 28.88 20.11
N THR A 330 20.24 29.53 20.89
CA THR A 330 19.40 28.85 21.89
C THR A 330 17.93 29.21 21.78
N PHE A 331 17.08 28.21 22.00
CA PHE A 331 15.63 28.34 22.15
C PHE A 331 15.17 27.42 23.29
N ASP A 332 14.04 27.77 23.91
CA ASP A 332 13.47 26.94 24.96
C ASP A 332 12.92 25.64 24.40
N ARG A 333 13.08 24.55 25.16
CA ARG A 333 12.47 23.27 24.82
C ARG A 333 10.94 23.46 24.76
N PRO A 334 10.27 23.03 23.69
CA PRO A 334 8.82 23.19 23.60
C PRO A 334 8.13 22.28 24.62
N GLN A 335 7.02 22.76 25.19
CA GLN A 335 6.20 21.97 26.12
C GLN A 335 5.48 20.80 25.44
N ARG A 336 5.22 20.92 24.13
CA ARG A 336 4.61 19.89 23.29
C ARG A 336 5.48 19.66 22.05
N PRO A 337 5.59 18.41 21.56
CA PRO A 337 6.22 18.14 20.27
C PRO A 337 5.52 18.91 19.14
N GLY A 338 6.26 19.23 18.07
CA GLY A 338 5.65 19.81 16.87
C GLY A 338 4.76 18.79 16.16
N SER A 339 3.70 19.27 15.52
CA SER A 339 2.79 18.45 14.72
C SER A 339 3.18 18.46 13.24
N VAL A 340 2.86 17.38 12.54
CA VAL A 340 2.97 17.32 11.08
C VAL A 340 1.58 17.03 10.51
N VAL A 341 1.14 17.91 9.62
CA VAL A 341 -0.09 17.78 8.85
C VAL A 341 0.28 17.34 7.44
N VAL A 342 -0.22 16.16 7.05
CA VAL A 342 -0.09 15.64 5.69
C VAL A 342 -1.40 15.89 4.95
N LEU A 343 -1.33 16.48 3.77
CA LEU A 343 -2.52 16.72 2.95
C LEU A 343 -2.93 15.45 2.20
N THR A 344 -4.19 15.04 2.35
CA THR A 344 -4.78 13.95 1.57
C THR A 344 -5.35 14.48 0.27
N SER A 345 -5.17 13.71 -0.81
CA SER A 345 -5.80 13.93 -2.10
C SER A 345 -7.30 13.63 -1.96
N GLY A 346 -8.10 14.62 -1.58
CA GLY A 346 -9.56 14.47 -1.55
C GLY A 346 -10.07 14.10 -2.95
N THR A 347 -10.93 13.08 -3.05
CA THR A 347 -11.52 12.61 -4.31
C THR A 347 -12.58 13.57 -4.87
N SER A 348 -13.11 14.49 -4.04
CA SER A 348 -14.27 15.33 -4.37
C SER A 348 -14.14 16.82 -4.00
N GLY A 349 -12.98 17.31 -3.54
CA GLY A 349 -12.86 18.69 -3.07
C GLY A 349 -11.46 19.17 -2.67
N SER A 350 -11.38 20.26 -1.90
CA SER A 350 -10.12 20.79 -1.35
C SER A 350 -9.40 19.74 -0.48
N PRO A 351 -8.05 19.65 -0.53
CA PRO A 351 -7.29 18.69 0.28
C PRO A 351 -7.65 18.75 1.77
N LYS A 352 -7.68 17.57 2.42
CA LYS A 352 -7.91 17.47 3.87
C LYS A 352 -6.56 17.36 4.57
N GLY A 353 -6.33 18.16 5.61
CA GLY A 353 -5.14 18.05 6.45
C GLY A 353 -5.34 16.95 7.47
N ALA A 354 -4.52 15.91 7.43
CA ALA A 354 -4.54 14.81 8.39
C ALA A 354 -3.43 15.02 9.42
N LEU A 355 -3.81 15.15 10.69
CA LEU A 355 -2.88 15.34 11.79
C LEU A 355 -2.23 14.01 12.17
N ARG A 356 -0.90 13.94 12.09
CA ARG A 356 -0.16 12.70 12.37
C ARG A 356 0.22 12.60 13.84
N PRO A 357 -0.12 11.49 14.52
CA PRO A 357 0.31 11.28 15.90
C PRO A 357 1.82 11.14 15.97
N THR A 358 2.38 11.60 17.08
CA THR A 358 3.78 11.29 17.40
C THR A 358 3.87 9.83 17.86
N PRO A 359 4.77 9.01 17.29
CA PRO A 359 4.99 7.65 17.76
C PRO A 359 5.22 7.60 19.27
N ARG A 360 4.58 6.66 19.95
CA ARG A 360 4.67 6.55 21.42
C ARG A 360 5.88 5.74 21.90
N GLY A 361 6.55 5.02 21.00
CA GLY A 361 7.72 4.22 21.33
C GLY A 361 8.22 3.34 20.19
N PHE A 362 9.13 2.44 20.52
CA PHE A 362 9.71 1.48 19.58
C PHE A 362 8.72 0.43 19.05
N GLY A 363 7.54 0.28 19.67
CA GLY A 363 6.48 -0.61 19.18
C GLY A 363 6.02 -0.26 17.75
N THR A 364 5.86 1.03 17.46
CA THR A 364 5.55 1.55 16.12
C THR A 364 6.61 1.15 15.09
N VAL A 365 7.89 1.23 15.46
CA VAL A 365 9.01 0.85 14.59
C VAL A 365 9.01 -0.67 14.37
N ALA A 366 8.85 -1.43 15.45
CA ALA A 366 8.80 -2.89 15.40
C ALA A 366 7.60 -3.41 14.59
N ALA A 367 6.46 -2.71 14.58
CA ALA A 367 5.32 -3.04 13.73
C ALA A 367 5.73 -3.12 12.26
N MET A 368 6.31 -2.05 11.69
CA MET A 368 6.77 -2.06 10.30
C MET A 368 7.87 -3.10 10.05
N LEU A 369 8.86 -3.19 10.95
CA LEU A 369 9.99 -4.11 10.82
C LEU A 369 9.59 -5.60 10.96
N SER A 370 8.42 -5.89 11.52
CA SER A 370 7.95 -7.27 11.71
C SER A 370 7.65 -8.01 10.41
N ARG A 371 7.39 -7.27 9.31
CA ARG A 371 7.16 -7.85 7.97
C ARG A 371 8.11 -7.33 6.91
N MET A 372 8.74 -6.16 7.11
CA MET A 372 9.76 -5.63 6.20
C MET A 372 11.15 -5.73 6.85
N PRO A 373 12.08 -6.54 6.31
CA PRO A 373 13.37 -6.82 6.93
C PRO A 373 14.39 -5.70 6.73
N LEU A 374 14.00 -4.45 6.96
CA LEU A 374 14.92 -3.31 6.99
C LEU A 374 15.89 -3.47 8.18
N ARG A 375 17.16 -3.15 7.97
CA ARG A 375 18.21 -3.31 9.00
C ARG A 375 18.87 -2.00 9.33
N MET A 376 19.43 -1.94 10.53
CA MET A 376 20.17 -0.76 10.97
C MET A 376 21.43 -0.48 10.15
N ASN A 377 21.80 0.79 10.07
CA ASN A 377 22.99 1.29 9.38
C ASN A 377 23.09 0.83 7.91
N GLU A 378 21.96 0.51 7.27
CA GLU A 378 21.89 0.23 5.83
C GLU A 378 21.49 1.49 5.04
N ARG A 379 21.47 1.39 3.70
CA ARG A 379 21.21 2.51 2.79
C ARG A 379 19.82 2.40 2.19
N MET A 380 19.03 3.46 2.32
CA MET A 380 17.64 3.53 1.89
C MET A 380 17.47 4.64 0.85
N LEU A 381 17.10 4.28 -0.37
CA LEU A 381 16.70 5.25 -1.40
C LEU A 381 15.22 5.59 -1.23
N ILE A 382 14.93 6.85 -0.91
CA ILE A 382 13.54 7.34 -0.77
C ILE A 382 13.17 8.10 -2.05
N ALA A 383 12.63 7.36 -3.03
CA ALA A 383 12.09 7.93 -4.25
C ALA A 383 10.67 8.49 -4.05
N ALA A 384 9.89 7.88 -3.16
CA ALA A 384 8.55 8.33 -2.82
C ALA A 384 8.56 9.77 -2.23
N PRO A 385 7.63 10.67 -2.61
CA PRO A 385 7.64 12.04 -2.13
C PRO A 385 7.49 12.16 -0.60
N MET A 386 8.38 12.90 0.05
CA MET A 386 8.38 13.10 1.50
C MET A 386 7.28 14.04 2.00
N PHE A 387 6.64 14.82 1.12
CA PHE A 387 5.44 15.59 1.48
C PHE A 387 4.20 14.70 1.67
N HIS A 388 4.28 13.42 1.24
CA HIS A 388 3.22 12.44 1.38
C HIS A 388 3.55 11.43 2.50
N SER A 389 2.53 10.81 3.08
CA SER A 389 2.64 9.94 4.27
C SER A 389 3.65 8.80 4.09
N TRP A 390 3.71 8.19 2.90
CA TRP A 390 4.61 7.08 2.61
C TRP A 390 6.10 7.47 2.63
N GLY A 391 6.50 8.51 1.88
CA GLY A 391 7.88 9.00 1.90
C GLY A 391 8.28 9.58 3.26
N LEU A 392 7.35 10.27 3.93
CA LEU A 392 7.56 10.77 5.29
C LEU A 392 7.79 9.64 6.30
N ALA A 393 6.99 8.57 6.24
CA ALA A 393 7.14 7.40 7.12
C ALA A 393 8.49 6.71 6.90
N ALA A 394 8.95 6.60 5.66
CA ALA A 394 10.28 6.08 5.34
C ALA A 394 11.41 6.94 5.94
N LEU A 395 11.29 8.27 5.88
CA LEU A 395 12.23 9.16 6.57
C LEU A 395 12.14 9.01 8.10
N GLN A 396 10.94 8.84 8.66
CA GLN A 396 10.77 8.66 10.10
C GLN A 396 11.43 7.35 10.59
N ILE A 397 11.25 6.24 9.86
CA ILE A 397 11.86 4.94 10.21
C ILE A 397 13.37 4.89 9.95
N SER A 398 13.90 5.72 9.04
CA SER A 398 15.35 5.78 8.80
C SER A 398 16.12 6.24 10.04
N THR A 399 15.53 7.10 10.87
CA THR A 399 16.19 7.65 12.07
C THR A 399 16.47 6.61 13.18
N PRO A 400 15.50 5.79 13.67
CA PRO A 400 15.80 4.72 14.62
C PRO A 400 16.68 3.62 14.02
N LEU A 401 16.61 3.40 12.70
CA LEU A 401 17.51 2.49 11.99
C LEU A 401 18.93 3.06 11.81
N ARG A 402 19.10 4.38 11.97
CA ARG A 402 20.30 5.12 11.56
C ARG A 402 20.72 4.77 10.12
N ALA A 403 19.73 4.64 9.25
CA ALA A 403 19.97 4.37 7.84
C ALA A 403 20.54 5.61 7.15
N THR A 404 21.44 5.41 6.20
CA THR A 404 21.83 6.46 5.26
C THR A 404 20.73 6.61 4.22
N VAL A 405 20.10 7.78 4.16
CA VAL A 405 19.04 8.09 3.21
C VAL A 405 19.65 8.65 1.93
N VAL A 406 19.32 8.05 0.79
CA VAL A 406 19.64 8.60 -0.53
C VAL A 406 18.37 9.24 -1.07
N LEU A 407 18.48 10.47 -1.57
CA LEU A 407 17.37 11.24 -2.14
C LEU A 407 17.67 11.63 -3.58
N GLN A 408 16.59 11.80 -4.34
CA GLN A 408 16.60 12.39 -5.67
C GLN A 408 15.52 13.45 -5.71
N ASP A 409 15.84 14.66 -6.20
CA ASP A 409 14.86 15.76 -6.28
C ASP A 409 13.65 15.34 -7.12
N ARG A 410 13.92 14.63 -8.22
CA ARG A 410 12.91 14.08 -9.14
C ARG A 410 13.22 12.63 -9.45
N PHE A 411 12.17 11.82 -9.57
CA PHE A 411 12.32 10.43 -9.96
C PHE A 411 12.57 10.30 -11.46
N ASP A 412 13.71 9.69 -11.79
CA ASP A 412 14.03 9.15 -13.10
C ASP A 412 14.38 7.66 -12.94
N PRO A 413 13.83 6.75 -13.78
CA PRO A 413 14.00 5.31 -13.58
C PRO A 413 15.45 4.84 -13.81
N GLU A 414 16.19 5.39 -14.78
CA GLU A 414 17.58 5.00 -15.04
C GLU A 414 18.50 5.55 -13.93
N GLU A 415 18.26 6.79 -13.52
CA GLU A 415 18.92 7.44 -12.40
C GLU A 415 18.68 6.71 -11.07
N CYS A 416 17.47 6.18 -10.84
CA CYS A 416 17.16 5.34 -9.70
C CYS A 416 18.04 4.07 -9.67
N LEU A 417 18.17 3.36 -10.80
CA LEU A 417 19.05 2.19 -10.91
C LEU A 417 20.52 2.57 -10.70
N ARG A 418 20.96 3.70 -11.27
CA ARG A 418 22.31 4.24 -11.06
C ARG A 418 22.59 4.55 -9.59
N ALA A 419 21.64 5.17 -8.89
CA ALA A 419 21.77 5.50 -7.48
C ALA A 419 21.82 4.24 -6.61
N ILE A 420 21.02 3.22 -6.92
CA ILE A 420 21.05 1.91 -6.25
C ILE A 420 22.45 1.30 -6.34
N GLN A 421 23.03 1.22 -7.54
CA GLN A 421 24.38 0.69 -7.73
C GLN A 421 25.44 1.55 -7.01
N THR A 422 25.40 2.86 -7.23
CA THR A 422 26.42 3.80 -6.75
C THR A 422 26.51 3.81 -5.23
N HIS A 423 25.37 3.84 -4.55
CA HIS A 423 25.31 3.90 -3.09
C HIS A 423 25.10 2.53 -2.43
N ARG A 424 25.03 1.46 -3.23
CA ARG A 424 24.69 0.09 -2.81
C ARG A 424 23.46 0.07 -1.90
N CYS A 425 22.40 0.72 -2.35
CA CYS A 425 21.13 0.79 -1.62
C CYS A 425 20.61 -0.61 -1.36
N THR A 426 20.22 -0.89 -0.12
CA THR A 426 19.58 -2.17 0.25
C THR A 426 18.07 -2.06 0.24
N SER A 427 17.55 -0.84 0.33
CA SER A 427 16.12 -0.57 0.34
C SER A 427 15.75 0.52 -0.66
N LEU A 428 14.67 0.31 -1.42
CA LEU A 428 14.02 1.31 -2.26
C LEU A 428 12.59 1.53 -1.76
N ILE A 429 12.23 2.78 -1.50
CA ILE A 429 10.89 3.20 -1.13
C ILE A 429 10.27 3.92 -2.33
N ALA A 430 9.28 3.28 -2.95
CA ALA A 430 8.70 3.72 -4.22
C ALA A 430 7.17 3.67 -4.20
N VAL A 431 6.56 4.17 -5.28
CA VAL A 431 5.13 4.03 -5.59
C VAL A 431 4.96 3.18 -6.86
N PRO A 432 3.79 2.57 -7.12
CA PRO A 432 3.63 1.61 -8.23
C PRO A 432 4.09 2.11 -9.60
N ILE A 433 3.76 3.36 -9.95
CA ILE A 433 4.17 3.94 -11.24
C ILE A 433 5.70 4.04 -11.41
N MET A 434 6.44 4.21 -10.31
CA MET A 434 7.90 4.24 -10.35
C MET A 434 8.47 2.86 -10.71
N LEU A 435 7.89 1.80 -10.15
CA LEU A 435 8.28 0.42 -10.49
C LEU A 435 7.92 0.08 -11.93
N GLN A 436 6.76 0.54 -12.41
CA GLN A 436 6.34 0.39 -13.80
C GLN A 436 7.33 1.08 -14.75
N ARG A 437 7.68 2.34 -14.48
CA ARG A 437 8.68 3.09 -15.28
C ARG A 437 10.06 2.43 -15.28
N ILE A 438 10.48 1.81 -14.17
CA ILE A 438 11.71 0.99 -14.12
C ILE A 438 11.57 -0.26 -15.00
N LEU A 439 10.41 -0.93 -14.94
CA LEU A 439 10.13 -2.12 -15.74
C LEU A 439 10.01 -1.84 -17.25
N ASP A 440 9.69 -0.61 -17.64
CA ASP A 440 9.51 -0.22 -19.04
C ASP A 440 10.81 0.32 -19.67
N LEU A 441 11.88 0.49 -18.87
CA LEU A 441 13.21 0.66 -19.43
C LEU A 441 13.60 -0.56 -20.28
N PRO A 442 14.28 -0.37 -21.43
CA PRO A 442 14.81 -1.47 -22.22
C PRO A 442 15.70 -2.38 -21.36
N GLU A 443 15.66 -3.69 -21.62
CA GLU A 443 16.49 -4.65 -20.87
C GLU A 443 17.99 -4.33 -20.97
N SER A 444 18.44 -3.81 -22.11
CA SER A 444 19.82 -3.35 -22.34
C SER A 444 20.22 -2.10 -21.54
N VAL A 445 19.25 -1.37 -20.98
CA VAL A 445 19.47 -0.27 -20.04
C VAL A 445 19.49 -0.83 -18.61
N ARG A 446 18.49 -1.63 -18.23
CA ARG A 446 18.36 -2.19 -16.88
C ARG A 446 19.57 -3.02 -16.48
N SER A 447 20.03 -3.88 -17.39
CA SER A 447 21.18 -4.77 -17.18
C SER A 447 22.53 -4.05 -17.03
N ARG A 448 22.61 -2.74 -17.27
CA ARG A 448 23.84 -1.95 -17.05
C ARG A 448 24.16 -1.71 -15.58
N TYR A 449 23.16 -1.83 -14.70
CA TYR A 449 23.26 -1.45 -13.29
C TYR A 449 23.15 -2.69 -12.38
N ASP A 450 24.15 -2.90 -11.53
CA ASP A 450 24.13 -3.91 -10.46
C ASP A 450 23.17 -3.47 -9.34
N THR A 451 21.98 -4.07 -9.32
CA THR A 451 20.99 -3.88 -8.26
C THR A 451 21.02 -4.98 -7.20
N SER A 452 22.04 -5.84 -7.19
CA SER A 452 22.10 -7.03 -6.31
C SER A 452 22.21 -6.70 -4.81
N SER A 453 22.48 -5.44 -4.45
CA SER A 453 22.43 -4.97 -3.06
C SER A 453 21.01 -4.87 -2.50
N LEU A 454 19.98 -4.75 -3.35
CA LEU A 454 18.60 -4.61 -2.91
C LEU A 454 18.12 -5.86 -2.16
N LYS A 455 17.45 -5.62 -1.04
CA LYS A 455 16.80 -6.63 -0.20
C LYS A 455 15.32 -6.32 0.00
N VAL A 456 14.96 -5.04 -0.06
CA VAL A 456 13.60 -4.55 0.16
C VAL A 456 13.27 -3.47 -0.87
N VAL A 457 12.27 -3.72 -1.70
CA VAL A 457 11.60 -2.72 -2.51
C VAL A 457 10.20 -2.58 -1.94
N ALA A 458 9.96 -1.51 -1.21
CA ALA A 458 8.68 -1.26 -0.55
C ALA A 458 7.83 -0.32 -1.39
N CYS A 459 6.65 -0.78 -1.76
CA CYS A 459 5.75 -0.08 -2.68
C CYS A 459 4.43 0.23 -1.98
N SER A 460 3.97 1.48 -2.09
CA SER A 460 2.67 1.91 -1.57
C SER A 460 2.13 3.13 -2.32
N GLY A 461 0.90 3.53 -2.02
CA GLY A 461 0.28 4.76 -2.50
C GLY A 461 -0.79 4.57 -3.58
N SER A 462 -0.85 3.41 -4.24
CA SER A 462 -1.96 3.00 -5.11
C SER A 462 -1.98 1.48 -5.24
N ALA A 463 -3.01 0.94 -5.89
CA ALA A 463 -3.05 -0.48 -6.25
C ALA A 463 -1.81 -0.86 -7.08
N LEU A 464 -1.29 -2.06 -6.83
CA LEU A 464 -0.19 -2.67 -7.56
C LEU A 464 -0.74 -3.92 -8.24
N THR A 465 -0.72 -3.94 -9.57
CA THR A 465 -1.33 -5.03 -10.34
C THR A 465 -0.53 -6.32 -10.19
N GLY A 466 -1.21 -7.45 -10.30
CA GLY A 466 -0.56 -8.77 -10.22
C GLY A 466 0.50 -8.98 -11.33
N SER A 467 0.30 -8.40 -12.51
CA SER A 467 1.26 -8.48 -13.62
C SER A 467 2.53 -7.67 -13.33
N THR A 468 2.41 -6.45 -12.79
CA THR A 468 3.56 -5.65 -12.36
C THR A 468 4.34 -6.36 -11.24
N VAL A 469 3.65 -6.95 -10.26
CA VAL A 469 4.29 -7.75 -9.19
C VAL A 469 5.14 -8.87 -9.75
N SER A 470 4.55 -9.70 -10.62
CA SER A 470 5.23 -10.87 -11.19
C SER A 470 6.45 -10.44 -12.02
N ARG A 471 6.26 -9.50 -12.96
CA ARG A 471 7.36 -8.94 -13.79
C ARG A 471 8.48 -8.35 -12.95
N PHE A 472 8.15 -7.61 -11.88
CA PHE A 472 9.15 -7.00 -11.01
C PHE A 472 9.96 -8.06 -10.27
N MET A 473 9.31 -9.05 -9.69
CA MET A 473 9.99 -10.10 -8.93
C MET A 473 10.80 -11.04 -9.84
N ASP A 474 10.40 -11.23 -11.09
CA ASP A 474 11.19 -11.97 -12.07
C ASP A 474 12.43 -11.19 -12.52
N ALA A 475 12.34 -9.86 -12.66
CA ALA A 475 13.47 -9.03 -13.08
C ALA A 475 14.46 -8.72 -11.94
N PHE A 476 13.99 -8.48 -10.72
CA PHE A 476 14.80 -7.99 -9.60
C PHE A 476 14.90 -8.98 -8.43
N GLY A 477 14.25 -10.14 -8.52
CA GLY A 477 14.20 -11.15 -7.47
C GLY A 477 13.12 -10.90 -6.41
N ASP A 478 13.11 -11.76 -5.41
CA ASP A 478 12.10 -11.78 -4.34
C ASP A 478 12.36 -10.70 -3.27
N VAL A 479 12.35 -9.44 -3.69
CA VAL A 479 12.63 -8.27 -2.86
C VAL A 479 11.45 -7.31 -2.73
N LEU A 480 10.32 -7.56 -3.40
CA LEU A 480 9.16 -6.67 -3.41
C LEU A 480 8.25 -6.86 -2.20
N TYR A 481 7.86 -5.75 -1.57
CA TYR A 481 6.92 -5.69 -0.46
C TYR A 481 5.79 -4.71 -0.82
N ASN A 482 4.55 -5.21 -0.85
CA ASN A 482 3.37 -4.38 -1.08
C ASN A 482 2.82 -3.89 0.26
N PHE A 483 2.88 -2.58 0.50
CA PHE A 483 2.40 -1.96 1.73
C PHE A 483 1.03 -1.32 1.47
N TYR A 484 0.03 -1.76 2.21
CA TYR A 484 -1.30 -1.18 2.21
C TYR A 484 -1.55 -0.39 3.49
N GLY A 485 -2.07 0.82 3.31
CA GLY A 485 -2.41 1.75 4.37
C GLY A 485 -2.93 3.06 3.78
N SER A 486 -3.39 3.93 4.65
CA SER A 486 -3.83 5.28 4.30
C SER A 486 -3.21 6.30 5.24
N THR A 487 -3.46 7.58 5.02
CA THR A 487 -2.96 8.62 5.92
C THR A 487 -3.64 8.52 7.30
N GLU A 488 -4.89 8.05 7.33
CA GLU A 488 -5.79 7.90 8.48
C GLU A 488 -5.41 6.69 9.34
N VAL A 489 -5.10 5.54 8.73
CA VAL A 489 -4.76 4.31 9.47
C VAL A 489 -3.27 4.01 9.56
N SER A 490 -2.43 4.82 8.92
CA SER A 490 -0.98 4.67 8.80
C SER A 490 -0.54 3.40 8.05
N TRP A 491 -0.80 2.22 8.60
CA TRP A 491 -0.59 0.92 7.96
C TRP A 491 -1.75 -0.03 8.28
N ALA A 492 -2.04 -0.92 7.33
CA ALA A 492 -3.02 -1.97 7.50
C ALA A 492 -2.34 -3.33 7.33
N THR A 493 -1.80 -3.60 6.15
CA THR A 493 -1.17 -4.89 5.82
C THR A 493 0.11 -4.72 5.01
N ILE A 494 0.99 -5.72 5.08
CA ILE A 494 2.19 -5.79 4.25
C ILE A 494 2.27 -7.18 3.63
N ALA A 495 2.27 -7.24 2.30
CA ALA A 495 2.56 -8.46 1.54
C ALA A 495 4.07 -8.61 1.43
N THR A 496 4.56 -9.77 1.86
CA THR A 496 5.95 -10.18 1.67
C THR A 496 6.16 -10.74 0.25
N PRO A 497 7.40 -10.91 -0.22
CA PRO A 497 7.67 -11.61 -1.47
C PRO A 497 6.97 -12.97 -1.56
N GLN A 498 6.93 -13.72 -0.45
CA GLN A 498 6.25 -15.02 -0.39
C GLN A 498 4.73 -14.88 -0.53
N ASP A 499 4.14 -13.86 0.08
CA ASP A 499 2.71 -13.57 -0.08
C ASP A 499 2.37 -13.21 -1.52
N LEU A 500 3.23 -12.41 -2.16
CA LEU A 500 3.08 -11.95 -3.54
C LEU A 500 3.30 -13.06 -4.57
N ARG A 501 4.28 -13.94 -4.38
CA ARG A 501 4.43 -15.16 -5.21
C ARG A 501 3.22 -16.07 -5.10
N ALA A 502 2.64 -16.17 -3.89
CA ALA A 502 1.49 -17.02 -3.66
C ALA A 502 0.17 -16.37 -4.09
N ALA A 503 0.04 -15.04 -4.09
CA ALA A 503 -1.13 -14.30 -4.56
C ALA A 503 -0.72 -12.87 -4.96
N PRO A 504 -0.41 -12.62 -6.25
CA PRO A 504 0.20 -11.35 -6.69
C PRO A 504 -0.63 -10.09 -6.41
N THR A 505 -1.95 -10.21 -6.28
CA THR A 505 -2.87 -9.08 -6.03
C THR A 505 -3.12 -8.82 -4.54
N THR A 506 -2.49 -9.56 -3.64
CA THR A 506 -2.74 -9.39 -2.20
C THR A 506 -2.10 -8.12 -1.62
N ALA A 507 -2.80 -7.51 -0.68
CA ALA A 507 -2.27 -6.50 0.22
C ALA A 507 -1.50 -7.12 1.41
N GLY A 508 -1.51 -8.45 1.54
CA GLY A 508 -0.74 -9.19 2.52
C GLY A 508 -1.41 -9.31 3.88
N ARG A 509 -0.62 -9.30 4.95
CA ARG A 509 -1.10 -9.58 6.32
C ARG A 509 -0.79 -8.44 7.29
N PRO A 510 -1.53 -8.32 8.40
CA PRO A 510 -1.28 -7.28 9.40
C PRO A 510 0.14 -7.38 10.01
N PRO A 511 0.87 -6.26 10.09
CA PRO A 511 2.09 -6.17 10.90
C PRO A 511 1.78 -6.32 12.39
N LEU A 512 2.83 -6.49 13.19
CA LEU A 512 2.71 -6.62 14.65
C LEU A 512 1.93 -5.44 15.26
N GLY A 513 1.04 -5.71 16.21
CA GLY A 513 0.19 -4.70 16.84
C GLY A 513 -1.01 -4.24 16.00
N THR A 514 -1.33 -4.93 14.90
CA THR A 514 -2.38 -4.51 13.96
C THR A 514 -3.51 -5.53 13.89
N THR A 515 -4.75 -5.02 13.88
CA THR A 515 -5.97 -5.80 13.67
C THR A 515 -6.69 -5.30 12.43
N ILE A 516 -7.11 -6.22 11.57
CA ILE A 516 -7.92 -5.96 10.38
C ILE A 516 -9.23 -6.71 10.53
N ALA A 517 -10.34 -6.05 10.25
CA ALA A 517 -11.64 -6.70 10.14
C ALA A 517 -12.34 -6.26 8.84
N VAL A 518 -13.16 -7.14 8.30
CA VAL A 518 -14.07 -6.83 7.20
C VAL A 518 -15.49 -6.87 7.76
N LEU A 519 -16.24 -5.78 7.58
CA LEU A 519 -17.59 -5.64 8.12
C LEU A 519 -18.62 -5.35 7.02
N ASP A 520 -19.87 -5.74 7.27
CA ASP A 520 -21.01 -5.40 6.41
C ASP A 520 -21.54 -3.98 6.69
N ALA A 521 -22.67 -3.64 6.05
CA ALA A 521 -23.32 -2.35 6.20
C ALA A 521 -23.90 -2.11 7.61
N ASP A 522 -24.24 -3.18 8.34
CA ASP A 522 -24.78 -3.11 9.70
C ASP A 522 -23.67 -3.05 10.77
N GLY A 523 -22.40 -3.14 10.34
CA GLY A 523 -21.24 -3.11 11.22
C GLY A 523 -20.96 -4.47 11.89
N ALA A 524 -21.45 -5.57 11.33
CA ALA A 524 -21.10 -6.92 11.77
C ALA A 524 -19.93 -7.48 10.96
N VAL A 525 -19.08 -8.28 11.61
CA VAL A 525 -17.94 -8.94 10.94
C VAL A 525 -18.45 -10.00 9.97
N VAL A 526 -18.06 -9.90 8.70
CA VAL A 526 -18.50 -10.87 7.68
C VAL A 526 -17.69 -12.18 7.74
N PRO A 527 -18.13 -13.25 7.05
CA PRO A 527 -17.33 -14.46 6.92
C PRO A 527 -16.05 -14.26 6.10
N THR A 528 -15.07 -15.11 6.34
CA THR A 528 -13.85 -15.19 5.52
C THR A 528 -14.21 -15.40 4.05
N GLY A 529 -13.56 -14.66 3.15
CA GLY A 529 -13.83 -14.69 1.71
C GLY A 529 -15.01 -13.82 1.25
N THR A 530 -15.82 -13.30 2.18
CA THR A 530 -16.93 -12.39 1.87
C THR A 530 -16.44 -10.96 1.71
N LEU A 531 -16.99 -10.26 0.71
CA LEU A 531 -16.71 -8.86 0.46
C LEU A 531 -17.38 -7.98 1.53
N GLY A 532 -16.67 -6.99 2.05
CA GLY A 532 -17.22 -5.95 2.92
C GLY A 532 -16.25 -4.79 3.10
N ARG A 533 -16.57 -3.87 4.00
CA ARG A 533 -15.78 -2.67 4.30
C ARG A 533 -14.58 -3.02 5.19
N ILE A 534 -13.40 -2.49 4.85
CA ILE A 534 -12.16 -2.79 5.56
C ILE A 534 -11.98 -1.81 6.72
N PHE A 535 -11.80 -2.35 7.92
CA PHE A 535 -11.54 -1.61 9.15
C PHE A 535 -10.20 -2.02 9.77
N VAL A 536 -9.48 -1.04 10.33
CA VAL A 536 -8.10 -1.21 10.82
C VAL A 536 -7.94 -0.64 12.22
N GLY A 537 -7.29 -1.39 13.12
CA GLY A 537 -6.88 -0.91 14.44
C GLY A 537 -5.39 -1.10 14.66
N ASN A 538 -4.69 -0.03 15.08
CA ASN A 538 -3.28 -0.03 15.48
C ASN A 538 -2.95 1.21 16.33
N ASP A 539 -1.71 1.33 16.79
CA ASP A 539 -1.25 2.42 17.68
C ASP A 539 -0.92 3.75 16.96
N MET A 540 -1.14 3.84 15.65
CA MET A 540 -0.77 4.99 14.80
C MET A 540 -1.93 5.49 13.92
N LEU A 541 -3.17 5.24 14.33
CA LEU A 541 -4.34 5.93 13.77
C LEU A 541 -4.16 7.44 13.92
N PHE A 542 -4.54 8.21 12.91
CA PHE A 542 -4.38 9.66 12.89
C PHE A 542 -5.15 10.38 14.04
N ASP A 543 -4.79 11.62 14.35
CA ASP A 543 -5.46 12.41 15.40
C ASP A 543 -6.68 13.19 14.88
N GLY A 544 -7.20 12.81 13.70
CA GLY A 544 -8.31 13.47 13.01
C GLY A 544 -7.87 14.39 11.86
N TYR A 545 -8.84 14.89 11.11
CA TYR A 545 -8.58 15.93 10.11
C TYR A 545 -8.69 17.32 10.72
N THR A 546 -7.88 18.25 10.23
CA THR A 546 -7.92 19.66 10.63
C THR A 546 -9.13 20.41 10.05
N ASN A 547 -9.80 19.84 9.05
CA ASN A 547 -10.82 20.53 8.26
C ASN A 547 -11.90 19.61 7.66
N ALA A 548 -12.12 18.44 8.25
CA ALA A 548 -13.16 17.50 7.86
C ALA A 548 -13.52 16.57 9.04
N GLU A 549 -14.68 15.93 8.97
CA GLU A 549 -15.03 14.87 9.92
C GLU A 549 -14.13 13.64 9.72
N PRO A 550 -13.71 12.97 10.82
CA PRO A 550 -12.92 11.74 10.72
C PRO A 550 -13.76 10.58 10.16
N PRO A 551 -13.11 9.52 9.64
CA PRO A 551 -13.80 8.30 9.25
C PRO A 551 -14.58 7.67 10.40
N SER A 552 -15.58 6.86 10.05
CA SER A 552 -16.34 6.09 11.03
C SER A 552 -15.44 5.10 11.79
N THR A 553 -15.85 4.74 13.00
CA THR A 553 -15.16 3.74 13.82
C THR A 553 -16.12 2.64 14.23
N ALA A 554 -15.65 1.40 14.21
CA ALA A 554 -16.37 0.23 14.71
C ALA A 554 -15.59 -0.43 15.85
N SER A 555 -16.26 -1.30 16.60
CA SER A 555 -15.60 -2.18 17.56
C SER A 555 -15.80 -3.63 17.15
N ALA A 556 -14.71 -4.37 16.97
CA ALA A 556 -14.77 -5.79 16.68
C ALA A 556 -13.81 -6.54 17.62
N ARG A 557 -14.35 -7.55 18.32
CA ARG A 557 -13.62 -8.32 19.34
C ARG A 557 -12.87 -7.46 20.37
N GLY A 558 -13.45 -6.31 20.75
CA GLY A 558 -12.89 -5.39 21.75
C GLY A 558 -11.79 -4.45 21.23
N ALA A 559 -11.46 -4.50 19.95
CA ALA A 559 -10.56 -3.52 19.32
C ALA A 559 -11.36 -2.39 18.67
N ALA A 560 -10.96 -1.14 18.91
CA ALA A 560 -11.45 0.00 18.14
C ALA A 560 -10.79 -0.02 16.76
N LEU A 561 -11.61 -0.02 15.72
CA LEU A 561 -11.17 -0.10 14.33
C LEU A 561 -11.70 1.11 13.56
N MET A 562 -10.84 1.69 12.75
CA MET A 562 -11.15 2.81 11.87
C MET A 562 -11.47 2.32 10.46
N ASP A 563 -12.54 2.85 9.91
CA ASP A 563 -12.96 2.65 8.53
C ASP A 563 -11.96 3.24 7.54
N THR A 564 -11.51 2.44 6.58
CA THR A 564 -10.59 2.88 5.52
C THR A 564 -11.30 3.54 4.34
N GLY A 565 -12.62 3.32 4.22
CA GLY A 565 -13.40 3.63 3.01
C GLY A 565 -13.17 2.65 1.85
N ASP A 566 -12.34 1.63 2.03
CA ASP A 566 -12.06 0.62 1.02
C ASP A 566 -12.89 -0.66 1.26
N LEU A 567 -13.21 -1.36 0.18
CA LEU A 567 -13.89 -2.65 0.18
C LEU A 567 -12.92 -3.77 -0.15
N GLY A 568 -13.10 -4.92 0.47
CA GLY A 568 -12.24 -6.08 0.25
C GLY A 568 -12.69 -7.31 1.00
N TYR A 569 -11.84 -8.33 1.01
CA TYR A 569 -12.06 -9.57 1.73
C TYR A 569 -10.75 -10.11 2.29
N ILE A 570 -10.86 -10.98 3.30
CA ILE A 570 -9.74 -11.74 3.85
C ILE A 570 -9.86 -13.18 3.35
N ASP A 571 -8.77 -13.74 2.83
CA ASP A 571 -8.74 -15.15 2.40
C ASP A 571 -8.53 -16.12 3.56
N CYS A 572 -8.66 -17.42 3.28
CA CYS A 572 -8.39 -18.50 4.22
C CYS A 572 -6.95 -18.54 4.77
N ASN A 573 -6.01 -17.83 4.14
CA ASN A 573 -4.63 -17.71 4.60
C ASN A 573 -4.41 -16.43 5.43
N GLY A 574 -5.47 -15.66 5.74
CA GLY A 574 -5.41 -14.41 6.49
C GLY A 574 -4.82 -13.23 5.71
N ARG A 575 -4.79 -13.31 4.37
CA ARG A 575 -4.31 -12.26 3.48
C ARG A 575 -5.48 -11.35 3.08
N LEU A 576 -5.24 -10.05 3.07
CA LEU A 576 -6.21 -9.04 2.64
C LEU A 576 -6.14 -8.83 1.13
N PHE A 577 -7.31 -8.69 0.50
CA PHE A 577 -7.47 -8.29 -0.89
C PHE A 577 -8.34 -7.03 -0.94
N VAL A 578 -7.82 -5.97 -1.54
CA VAL A 578 -8.52 -4.68 -1.69
C VAL A 578 -9.15 -4.66 -3.08
N CYS A 579 -10.48 -4.61 -3.16
CA CYS A 579 -11.22 -4.69 -4.41
C CYS A 579 -11.48 -3.30 -5.03
N GLY A 580 -11.53 -2.26 -4.20
CA GLY A 580 -11.81 -0.90 -4.64
C GLY A 580 -12.35 -0.06 -3.50
N ARG A 581 -12.88 1.11 -3.84
CA ARG A 581 -13.58 1.97 -2.88
C ARG A 581 -15.07 1.88 -3.08
N ASP A 582 -15.81 2.06 -1.99
CA ASP A 582 -17.27 2.11 -2.02
C ASP A 582 -17.79 3.28 -2.88
N ASP A 583 -17.10 4.43 -2.81
CA ASP A 583 -17.43 5.62 -3.62
C ASP A 583 -17.02 5.51 -5.10
N GLU A 584 -16.28 4.47 -5.48
CA GLU A 584 -15.89 4.17 -6.87
C GLU A 584 -16.64 2.96 -7.45
N MET A 585 -17.59 2.39 -6.70
CA MET A 585 -18.41 1.26 -7.16
C MET A 585 -19.27 1.69 -8.36
N ILE A 586 -19.24 0.89 -9.43
CA ILE A 586 -20.01 1.13 -10.64
C ILE A 586 -21.25 0.24 -10.59
N ILE A 587 -22.43 0.85 -10.56
CA ILE A 587 -23.70 0.10 -10.57
C ILE A 587 -24.19 0.01 -12.00
N SER A 588 -23.97 -1.13 -12.65
CA SER A 588 -24.32 -1.35 -14.06
C SER A 588 -25.40 -2.41 -14.20
N GLY A 589 -26.61 -1.99 -14.55
CA GLY A 589 -27.76 -2.88 -14.74
C GLY A 589 -28.20 -3.57 -13.45
N GLY A 590 -28.03 -2.90 -12.31
CA GLY A 590 -28.35 -3.43 -10.98
C GLY A 590 -27.23 -4.25 -10.33
N GLU A 591 -26.11 -4.48 -11.03
CA GLU A 591 -24.96 -5.21 -10.51
C GLU A 591 -23.85 -4.28 -10.02
N ASN A 592 -23.28 -4.61 -8.87
CA ASN A 592 -22.17 -3.88 -8.27
C ASN A 592 -20.85 -4.36 -8.87
N VAL A 593 -20.20 -3.49 -9.66
CA VAL A 593 -18.95 -3.79 -10.34
C VAL A 593 -17.86 -2.85 -9.83
N PHE A 594 -16.74 -3.44 -9.40
CA PHE A 594 -15.58 -2.68 -8.94
C PHE A 594 -14.55 -2.51 -10.07
N PRO A 595 -13.96 -1.31 -10.23
CA PRO A 595 -12.92 -1.07 -11.22
C PRO A 595 -11.70 -1.99 -11.07
N GLY A 596 -11.23 -2.24 -9.84
CA GLY A 596 -9.97 -2.92 -9.55
C GLY A 596 -9.84 -4.31 -10.22
N PRO A 597 -10.78 -5.24 -10.01
CA PRO A 597 -10.76 -6.54 -10.70
C PRO A 597 -10.73 -6.45 -12.23
N VAL A 598 -11.37 -5.43 -12.82
CA VAL A 598 -11.37 -5.21 -14.26
C VAL A 598 -10.03 -4.64 -14.72
N GLU A 599 -9.49 -3.66 -13.99
CA GLU A 599 -8.15 -3.09 -14.22
C GLU A 599 -7.07 -4.17 -14.15
N ASP A 600 -7.09 -5.02 -13.12
CA ASP A 600 -6.15 -6.14 -12.97
C ASP A 600 -6.26 -7.14 -14.13
N ALA A 601 -7.48 -7.47 -14.55
CA ALA A 601 -7.68 -8.36 -15.68
C ALA A 601 -7.12 -7.76 -16.98
N ILE A 602 -7.42 -6.50 -17.29
CA ILE A 602 -6.89 -5.82 -18.49
C ILE A 602 -5.37 -5.69 -18.42
N ALA A 603 -4.80 -5.41 -17.25
CA ALA A 603 -3.35 -5.26 -17.04
C ALA A 603 -2.55 -6.56 -17.25
N ASN A 604 -3.21 -7.73 -17.31
CA ASN A 604 -2.57 -9.00 -17.65
C ASN A 604 -2.36 -9.18 -19.16
N LEU A 605 -3.01 -8.38 -20.01
CA LEU A 605 -2.71 -8.39 -21.44
C LEU A 605 -1.27 -7.92 -21.68
N PRO A 606 -0.43 -8.69 -22.41
CA PRO A 606 0.97 -8.32 -22.64
C PRO A 606 1.15 -6.93 -23.27
N GLN A 607 0.20 -6.54 -24.12
CA GLN A 607 0.17 -5.26 -24.84
C GLN A 607 -0.26 -4.08 -23.95
N VAL A 608 -0.80 -4.31 -22.74
CA VAL A 608 -1.27 -3.23 -21.86
C VAL A 608 -0.17 -2.80 -20.91
N GLY A 609 0.18 -1.52 -20.95
CA GLY A 609 1.11 -0.87 -20.02
C GLY A 609 0.41 -0.44 -18.76
N GLU A 610 -0.66 0.33 -18.92
CA GLU A 610 -1.46 0.88 -17.82
C GLU A 610 -2.95 0.84 -18.19
N VAL A 611 -3.80 0.79 -17.17
CA VAL A 611 -5.25 0.86 -17.35
C VAL A 611 -5.91 1.56 -16.18
N ALA A 612 -6.98 2.31 -16.45
CA ALA A 612 -7.90 2.83 -15.46
C ALA A 612 -9.34 2.57 -15.92
N VAL A 613 -10.20 2.15 -15.00
CA VAL A 613 -11.62 1.91 -15.26
C VAL A 613 -12.45 2.86 -14.40
N VAL A 614 -13.45 3.47 -15.01
CA VAL A 614 -14.38 4.40 -14.38
C VAL A 614 -15.81 4.09 -14.79
N GLY A 615 -16.77 4.44 -13.92
CA GLY A 615 -18.18 4.43 -14.24
C GLY A 615 -18.56 5.70 -14.98
N VAL A 616 -19.26 5.57 -16.09
CA VAL A 616 -19.88 6.70 -16.82
C VAL A 616 -21.38 6.50 -16.90
N PRO A 617 -22.20 7.57 -16.94
CA PRO A 617 -23.64 7.45 -17.05
C PRO A 617 -24.09 6.64 -18.27
N ASP A 618 -25.13 5.82 -18.08
CA ASP A 618 -25.79 5.08 -19.16
C ASP A 618 -27.31 5.08 -18.94
N ASN A 619 -28.07 5.31 -20.01
CA ASN A 619 -29.53 5.47 -19.91
C ASN A 619 -30.26 4.14 -19.62
N GLU A 620 -29.69 2.99 -19.98
CA GLU A 620 -30.31 1.68 -19.82
C GLU A 620 -29.80 0.96 -18.56
N TYR A 621 -28.51 1.13 -18.24
CA TYR A 621 -27.84 0.43 -17.14
C TYR A 621 -27.60 1.32 -15.91
N GLY A 622 -27.97 2.60 -15.95
CA GLY A 622 -27.65 3.60 -14.94
C GLY A 622 -26.20 4.07 -15.08
N GLN A 623 -25.25 3.14 -14.96
CA GLN A 623 -23.85 3.35 -15.32
C GLN A 623 -23.32 2.22 -16.19
N ARG A 624 -22.21 2.48 -16.88
CA ARG A 624 -21.43 1.49 -17.61
C ARG A 624 -19.94 1.74 -17.42
N LEU A 625 -19.14 0.71 -17.66
CA LEU A 625 -17.69 0.79 -17.51
C LEU A 625 -17.06 1.45 -18.75
N ALA A 626 -16.19 2.42 -18.51
CA ALA A 626 -15.26 2.98 -19.49
C ALA A 626 -13.82 2.65 -19.06
N ALA A 627 -13.09 1.97 -19.93
CA ALA A 627 -11.69 1.62 -19.71
C ALA A 627 -10.78 2.54 -20.54
N PHE A 628 -9.75 3.08 -19.89
CA PHE A 628 -8.72 3.91 -20.50
C PHE A 628 -7.41 3.13 -20.46
N VAL A 629 -6.87 2.80 -21.63
CA VAL A 629 -5.78 1.84 -21.79
C VAL A 629 -4.57 2.54 -22.39
N VAL A 630 -3.41 2.36 -21.78
CA VAL A 630 -2.12 2.78 -22.34
C VAL A 630 -1.40 1.53 -22.85
N GLY A 631 -1.03 1.50 -24.12
CA GLY A 631 -0.37 0.36 -24.75
C GLY A 631 1.14 0.28 -24.48
N ARG A 632 1.71 -0.93 -24.49
CA ARG A 632 3.15 -1.19 -24.55
C ARG A 632 3.58 -1.26 -26.02
N GLY A 633 4.10 -0.15 -26.54
CA GLY A 633 4.58 -0.06 -27.92
C GLY A 633 3.47 -0.13 -28.98
N ALA A 634 3.86 -0.33 -30.24
CA ALA A 634 2.96 -0.30 -31.40
C ALA A 634 2.24 -1.65 -31.67
N ALA A 635 1.92 -2.43 -30.62
CA ALA A 635 1.22 -3.70 -30.79
C ALA A 635 -0.29 -3.44 -30.98
N GLY A 636 -0.87 -4.04 -32.03
CA GLY A 636 -2.28 -3.86 -32.44
C GLY A 636 -3.29 -4.50 -31.49
N LEU A 637 -3.41 -3.95 -30.29
CA LEU A 637 -4.51 -4.23 -29.37
C LEU A 637 -5.70 -3.33 -29.73
N ASP A 638 -6.85 -3.93 -30.01
CA ASP A 638 -8.09 -3.18 -30.24
C ASP A 638 -9.10 -3.37 -29.09
N ALA A 639 -10.16 -2.58 -29.12
CA ALA A 639 -11.21 -2.59 -28.08
C ALA A 639 -11.98 -3.92 -28.04
N ASP A 640 -12.17 -4.60 -29.17
CA ASP A 640 -12.95 -5.83 -29.22
C ASP A 640 -12.17 -7.01 -28.65
N MET A 641 -10.86 -7.05 -28.86
CA MET A 641 -9.95 -7.97 -28.19
C MET A 641 -10.01 -7.81 -26.67
N VAL A 642 -9.96 -6.57 -26.16
CA VAL A 642 -10.07 -6.30 -24.72
C VAL A 642 -11.46 -6.72 -24.19
N ARG A 643 -12.54 -6.39 -24.89
CA ARG A 643 -13.91 -6.82 -24.52
C ARG A 643 -14.05 -8.33 -24.47
N ALA A 644 -13.55 -9.04 -25.49
CA ALA A 644 -13.58 -10.49 -25.55
C ALA A 644 -12.77 -11.11 -24.41
N TYR A 645 -11.58 -10.56 -24.15
CA TYR A 645 -10.71 -11.00 -23.07
C TYR A 645 -11.36 -10.91 -21.69
N ILE A 646 -12.06 -9.80 -21.41
CA ILE A 646 -12.77 -9.60 -20.13
C ILE A 646 -14.04 -10.44 -20.04
N ARG A 647 -14.79 -10.57 -21.14
CA ARG A 647 -16.01 -11.40 -21.18
C ARG A 647 -15.75 -12.86 -20.82
N ASN A 648 -14.56 -13.36 -21.15
CA ASN A 648 -14.14 -14.73 -20.86
C ASN A 648 -13.53 -14.89 -19.45
N ARG A 649 -13.38 -13.83 -18.66
CA ARG A 649 -12.70 -13.85 -17.35
C ARG A 649 -13.54 -13.35 -16.20
N LEU A 650 -14.41 -12.38 -16.46
CA LEU A 650 -15.24 -11.71 -15.47
C LEU A 650 -16.71 -11.77 -15.89
N SER A 651 -17.59 -11.30 -15.00
CA SER A 651 -19.03 -11.23 -15.29
C SER A 651 -19.30 -10.39 -16.55
N ARG A 652 -20.41 -10.66 -17.25
CA ARG A 652 -20.84 -9.86 -18.42
C ARG A 652 -21.00 -8.37 -18.09
N PHE A 653 -21.32 -8.03 -16.83
CA PHE A 653 -21.48 -6.65 -16.36
C PHE A 653 -20.14 -5.96 -16.10
N SER A 654 -19.05 -6.74 -16.00
CA SER A 654 -17.68 -6.25 -15.84
C SER A 654 -17.00 -5.91 -17.17
N VAL A 655 -17.65 -6.15 -18.32
CA VAL A 655 -17.09 -5.86 -19.65
C VAL A 655 -17.21 -4.36 -19.95
N PRO A 656 -16.10 -3.63 -20.15
CA PRO A 656 -16.16 -2.22 -20.52
C PRO A 656 -16.91 -1.98 -21.83
N ARG A 657 -17.84 -1.02 -21.83
CA ARG A 657 -18.57 -0.60 -23.04
C ARG A 657 -17.74 0.39 -23.85
N ASP A 658 -17.05 1.30 -23.17
CA ASP A 658 -16.07 2.19 -23.81
C ASP A 658 -14.66 1.70 -23.51
N ILE A 659 -13.83 1.75 -24.54
CA ILE A 659 -12.40 1.49 -24.44
C ILE A 659 -11.69 2.57 -25.24
N THR A 660 -10.91 3.38 -24.55
CA THR A 660 -10.18 4.50 -25.12
C THR A 660 -8.69 4.27 -24.93
N PHE A 661 -7.92 4.33 -26.01
CA PHE A 661 -6.47 4.24 -25.95
C PHE A 661 -5.86 5.62 -25.76
N LEU A 662 -4.94 5.74 -24.80
CA LEU A 662 -4.26 6.99 -24.45
C LEU A 662 -2.74 6.80 -24.53
N GLU A 663 -2.02 7.91 -24.72
CA GLU A 663 -0.55 7.92 -24.59
C GLU A 663 -0.12 7.79 -23.12
N GLU A 664 -0.85 8.43 -22.21
CA GLU A 664 -0.61 8.35 -20.76
C GLU A 664 -1.91 8.55 -19.95
N LEU A 665 -1.93 8.05 -18.72
CA LEU A 665 -3.01 8.34 -17.77
C LEU A 665 -2.73 9.66 -17.02
N PRO A 666 -3.74 10.53 -16.81
CA PRO A 666 -3.57 11.74 -16.04
C PRO A 666 -3.32 11.39 -14.56
N ARG A 667 -2.24 11.92 -13.96
CA ARG A 667 -1.78 11.52 -12.63
C ARG A 667 -1.48 12.70 -11.70
N THR A 668 -1.55 12.44 -10.40
CA THR A 668 -1.04 13.33 -9.35
C THR A 668 0.49 13.25 -9.27
N ALA A 669 1.12 14.19 -8.55
CA ALA A 669 2.55 14.13 -8.23
C ALA A 669 2.98 12.88 -7.41
N THR A 670 2.02 12.18 -6.78
CA THR A 670 2.26 10.91 -6.08
C THR A 670 2.03 9.69 -6.99
N GLY A 671 1.70 9.91 -8.26
CA GLY A 671 1.47 8.86 -9.23
C GLY A 671 0.06 8.28 -9.24
N LYS A 672 -0.89 8.81 -8.46
CA LYS A 672 -2.29 8.34 -8.48
C LYS A 672 -3.02 8.84 -9.72
N VAL A 673 -3.83 7.98 -10.37
CA VAL A 673 -4.64 8.38 -11.54
C VAL A 673 -5.75 9.35 -11.12
N ILE A 674 -5.95 10.42 -11.89
CA ILE A 674 -6.99 11.43 -11.67
C ILE A 674 -8.20 11.06 -12.55
N LYS A 675 -9.00 10.08 -12.10
CA LYS A 675 -10.11 9.47 -12.85
C LYS A 675 -11.10 10.48 -13.47
N ARG A 676 -11.40 11.58 -12.78
CA ARG A 676 -12.28 12.65 -13.31
C ARG A 676 -11.81 13.26 -14.64
N MET A 677 -10.49 13.38 -14.85
CA MET A 677 -9.93 13.96 -16.08
C MET A 677 -10.04 13.00 -17.27
N LEU A 678 -10.34 11.73 -17.04
CA LEU A 678 -10.59 10.75 -18.11
C LEU A 678 -11.98 10.88 -18.69
N VAL A 679 -12.98 11.25 -17.87
CA VAL A 679 -14.38 11.40 -18.28
C VAL A 679 -14.64 12.82 -18.79
N GLU A 680 -14.06 13.82 -18.13
CA GLU A 680 -14.15 15.24 -18.47
C GLU A 680 -12.74 15.77 -18.79
N PRO A 681 -12.21 15.55 -20.01
CA PRO A 681 -10.93 16.13 -20.38
C PRO A 681 -11.03 17.67 -20.27
N PRO A 682 -10.01 18.37 -19.74
CA PRO A 682 -10.02 19.81 -19.68
C PRO A 682 -10.30 20.36 -21.09
N THR A 683 -11.31 21.21 -21.23
CA THR A 683 -11.48 22.00 -22.47
C THR A 683 -10.14 22.69 -22.75
N ALA A 684 -9.59 22.46 -23.94
CA ALA A 684 -8.36 23.09 -24.41
C ALA A 684 -8.52 24.63 -24.44
N ALA A 685 -8.36 25.26 -23.30
CA ALA A 685 -8.41 26.71 -23.12
C ALA A 685 -7.59 27.07 -21.87
N GLY A 686 -6.34 27.49 -22.10
CA GLY A 686 -5.49 28.13 -21.10
C GLY A 686 -4.17 27.43 -20.85
N MET A 687 -3.32 27.31 -21.88
CA MET A 687 -1.87 27.24 -21.68
C MET A 687 -1.35 28.57 -21.12
#